data_AF-A0A453KT41-F1
#
_entry.id   AF-A0A453KT41-F1
#
_cell.length_a   1.000
_cell.length_b   1.000
_cell.length_c   1.000
_cell.angle_alpha   90.00
_cell.angle_beta   90.00
_cell.angle_gamma   90.00
#
_symmetry.space_group_name_H-M   'P 1'
#
loop_
_entity.id
_entity.type
_entity.pdbx_description
1 polymer ?
#
loop_
_entity_poly.entity_id
_entity_poly.type
_entity_poly.pdbx_seq_one_letter_code
_entity_poly.pdbx_strand_id
1 'polypeptide(L)'
;EHKTGSGRLYFGEGRNWRSFCQHNVLHSNSQIRRAHCWFPCIDSATQRCPFDLEFTVSTDLVAVSNGDLLYQVLSKEDPPRKTYVYKLSTPVSAQWISLVVGPFEVLPDKNGISVSHMCLSSTLSKLDNTISFFHDAYSCYEDYLAASFPFGLYKQIFLPSEMVVSPTSFGASTCIFSADILNDEKVIDQIIGTRIKLAYALARQWFGIYTSAEEPNDDWLLDGLAGFLTDLFIKRYLGNNEARYRRFKANCTVCQFDVSGATALGSPDASTDLYGTQTLGSYGKIRSLKAVAVLQTLEKQMGPDSFRKILQMIVASTRASRTLSTKEFRHLANKIGNLERPFLKEFFPRWIESCGCPIMRLGISYNKRRNLVELAVSRGCTAKADPGSDSHVNGDIQEGATGWPGMMSVRVHETDGVYDHPILPMAGEALQVVELQCHSKLAAKRFQKTKKGSKPDGSDDNVDASTQENRTSMDSPLLWIRVDPEMEYLAEIHFHQPIQMWINQLEKDKDVISQSQAIAVLEKLPQLSFAVINALNNFLNDTKAFWRVRVEAAYALAVTASEETDLAGLLHLVKFYKSRRFDTDIGLPRPNDFHDIPEYFVLEAIPHAVALVRSSDKSSPRQAIEFILQLLKYNDNNGNVYSDVYWLAAMVQAIGEVEFGQQGIGLLSSLLKRIDRLLQFDNFMPGYNGVLTVSCIRALARIAERVSSSICLDRICELIAPFRSMDKPWKVRIEASRVLLDLELHHKGLDAALLLFLKYTDEERSLRG
;
A
#
# COMPACT_ATOMS: atom_id res chain seq x y z
N GLU A 1 -7.71 24.13 -46.89
CA GLU A 1 -8.78 24.69 -46.05
C GLU A 1 -9.17 23.67 -44.98
N HIS A 2 -8.56 23.73 -43.79
CA HIS A 2 -8.99 22.94 -42.65
C HIS A 2 -10.20 23.63 -42.03
N LYS A 3 -11.41 23.15 -42.31
CA LYS A 3 -12.61 23.56 -41.58
C LYS A 3 -12.47 23.13 -40.12
N THR A 4 -12.16 24.08 -39.25
CA THR A 4 -12.35 23.97 -37.80
C THR A 4 -13.85 23.77 -37.55
N GLY A 5 -14.26 22.53 -37.32
CA GLY A 5 -15.64 22.23 -36.96
C GLY A 5 -15.94 22.74 -35.56
N SER A 6 -16.56 23.91 -35.44
CA SER A 6 -17.19 24.34 -34.19
C SER A 6 -18.49 23.55 -33.99
N GLY A 7 -18.41 22.40 -33.33
CA GLY A 7 -19.61 21.67 -32.91
C GLY A 7 -20.16 22.29 -31.62
N ARG A 8 -21.32 22.97 -31.69
CA ARG A 8 -22.10 23.27 -30.48
C ARG A 8 -22.88 22.03 -30.09
N LEU A 9 -22.49 21.39 -29.00
CA LEU A 9 -23.27 20.32 -28.39
C LEU A 9 -24.21 20.93 -27.37
N TYR A 10 -25.51 20.88 -27.66
CA TYR A 10 -26.54 21.25 -26.71
C TYR A 10 -26.88 20.03 -25.87
N PHE A 11 -26.44 20.02 -24.61
CA PHE A 11 -26.96 19.09 -23.61
C PHE A 11 -28.34 19.61 -23.19
N GLY A 12 -29.39 19.22 -23.92
CA GLY A 12 -30.76 19.66 -23.66
C GLY A 12 -31.35 19.08 -22.37
N GLU A 13 -32.35 19.76 -21.80
CA GLU A 13 -33.19 19.33 -20.68
C GLU A 13 -34.10 18.14 -21.06
N GLY A 14 -33.52 17.03 -21.53
CA GLY A 14 -34.26 15.79 -21.77
C GLY A 14 -34.75 15.22 -20.44
N ARG A 15 -36.02 14.77 -20.40
CA ARG A 15 -36.69 14.16 -19.22
C ARG A 15 -35.92 13.02 -18.53
N ASN A 16 -34.89 12.48 -19.17
CA ASN A 16 -34.02 11.42 -18.63
C ASN A 16 -32.79 11.93 -17.84
N TRP A 17 -32.47 13.23 -17.82
CA TRP A 17 -31.26 13.77 -17.18
C TRP A 17 -31.49 14.21 -15.73
N ARG A 18 -32.74 14.54 -15.37
CA ARG A 18 -33.13 14.83 -13.99
C ARG A 18 -32.94 13.63 -13.04
N SER A 19 -32.88 12.41 -13.58
CA SER A 19 -32.54 11.21 -12.79
C SER A 19 -31.03 10.97 -12.60
N PHE A 20 -30.16 11.73 -13.30
CA PHE A 20 -28.70 11.67 -13.15
C PHE A 20 -28.14 12.74 -12.20
N CYS A 21 -28.91 13.77 -11.87
CA CYS A 21 -28.47 14.88 -11.02
C CYS A 21 -28.85 14.63 -9.56
N GLN A 22 -28.10 13.79 -8.84
CA GLN A 22 -28.09 13.90 -7.39
C GLN A 22 -27.39 15.22 -7.01
N HIS A 23 -28.03 16.05 -6.19
CA HIS A 23 -27.48 17.32 -5.67
C HIS A 23 -27.16 18.42 -6.72
N ASN A 24 -27.80 18.41 -7.91
CA ASN A 24 -27.48 19.35 -9.01
C ASN A 24 -26.02 19.29 -9.48
N VAL A 25 -25.34 18.16 -9.29
CA VAL A 25 -23.97 17.94 -9.75
C VAL A 25 -23.97 17.04 -11.00
N LEU A 26 -23.17 17.40 -11.99
CA LEU A 26 -22.88 16.63 -13.19
C LEU A 26 -21.37 16.44 -13.32
N HIS A 27 -20.95 15.25 -13.72
CA HIS A 27 -19.55 14.88 -13.86
C HIS A 27 -19.36 13.95 -15.06
N SER A 28 -18.33 14.17 -15.87
CA SER A 28 -17.90 13.24 -16.91
C SER A 28 -16.59 12.52 -16.53
N ASN A 29 -16.53 11.23 -16.85
CA ASN A 29 -15.29 10.44 -16.79
C ASN A 29 -15.00 9.92 -18.20
N SER A 30 -13.97 10.48 -18.83
CA SER A 30 -13.56 10.15 -20.21
C SER A 30 -12.49 9.04 -20.27
N GLN A 31 -11.97 8.60 -19.12
CA GLN A 31 -10.94 7.55 -19.07
C GLN A 31 -11.49 6.20 -19.54
N ILE A 32 -10.61 5.32 -20.01
CA ILE A 32 -10.97 3.99 -20.54
C ILE A 32 -11.93 4.12 -21.74
N ARG A 33 -11.58 5.00 -22.69
CA ARG A 33 -12.34 5.27 -23.92
C ARG A 33 -13.81 5.61 -23.66
N ARG A 34 -14.06 6.61 -22.81
CA ARG A 34 -15.43 7.09 -22.50
C ARG A 34 -15.69 8.51 -22.96
N ALA A 35 -14.73 9.15 -23.63
CA ALA A 35 -14.90 10.51 -24.16
C ALA A 35 -16.03 10.56 -25.21
N HIS A 36 -16.12 9.53 -26.05
CA HIS A 36 -17.17 9.45 -27.07
C HIS A 36 -18.58 9.27 -26.49
N CYS A 37 -18.73 8.93 -25.20
CA CYS A 37 -20.04 8.75 -24.56
C CYS A 37 -20.78 10.08 -24.30
N TRP A 38 -20.07 11.23 -24.34
CA TRP A 38 -20.68 12.54 -24.06
C TRP A 38 -20.38 13.59 -25.12
N PHE A 39 -19.32 13.46 -25.93
CA PHE A 39 -19.15 14.27 -27.15
C PHE A 39 -18.56 13.44 -28.30
N PRO A 40 -18.96 13.66 -29.57
CA PRO A 40 -18.36 12.98 -30.71
C PRO A 40 -16.88 13.33 -30.86
N CYS A 41 -16.00 12.33 -30.75
CA CYS A 41 -14.56 12.52 -30.87
C CYS A 41 -13.86 11.26 -31.39
N ILE A 42 -12.62 11.41 -31.84
CA ILE A 42 -11.72 10.28 -32.05
C ILE A 42 -11.18 9.88 -30.68
N ASP A 43 -11.81 8.90 -30.04
CA ASP A 43 -11.46 8.41 -28.71
C ASP A 43 -10.26 7.45 -28.76
N SER A 44 -9.11 8.02 -29.14
CA SER A 44 -7.83 7.32 -29.23
C SER A 44 -6.80 7.99 -28.33
N ALA A 45 -5.99 7.19 -27.64
CA ALA A 45 -4.87 7.68 -26.83
C ALA A 45 -3.79 8.38 -27.67
N THR A 46 -3.68 8.05 -28.97
CA THR A 46 -2.67 8.60 -29.89
C THR A 46 -3.06 9.93 -30.51
N GLN A 47 -4.37 10.23 -30.59
CA GLN A 47 -4.86 11.47 -31.20
C GLN A 47 -4.88 12.57 -30.14
N ARG A 48 -4.15 13.66 -30.39
CA ARG A 48 -3.98 14.77 -29.44
C ARG A 48 -4.28 16.10 -30.10
N CYS A 49 -5.10 16.91 -29.45
CA CYS A 49 -5.46 18.24 -29.93
C CYS A 49 -5.57 19.24 -28.77
N PRO A 50 -5.38 20.54 -29.04
CA PRO A 50 -5.84 21.58 -28.13
C PRO A 50 -7.37 21.63 -28.12
N PHE A 51 -7.95 22.16 -27.04
CA PHE A 51 -9.39 22.27 -26.86
C PHE A 51 -9.80 23.67 -26.43
N ASP A 52 -10.73 24.26 -27.17
CA ASP A 52 -11.51 25.41 -26.74
C ASP A 52 -12.86 24.88 -26.25
N LEU A 53 -13.19 25.15 -24.99
CA LEU A 53 -14.33 24.52 -24.31
C LEU A 53 -15.26 25.62 -23.77
N GLU A 54 -16.52 25.60 -24.21
CA GLU A 54 -17.54 26.56 -23.80
C GLU A 54 -18.70 25.83 -23.13
N PHE A 55 -18.98 26.17 -21.87
CA PHE A 55 -20.06 25.56 -21.10
C PHE A 55 -21.01 26.62 -20.56
N THR A 56 -22.29 26.49 -20.92
CA THR A 56 -23.34 27.38 -20.41
C THR A 56 -24.18 26.63 -19.38
N VAL A 57 -24.24 27.15 -18.16
CA VAL A 57 -24.90 26.54 -17.00
C VAL A 57 -25.79 27.55 -16.28
N SER A 58 -26.63 27.07 -15.36
CA SER A 58 -27.43 27.94 -14.49
C SER A 58 -26.53 28.83 -13.61
N THR A 59 -27.04 29.97 -13.16
CA THR A 59 -26.28 30.99 -12.43
C THR A 59 -25.79 30.54 -11.05
N ASP A 60 -26.46 29.57 -10.45
CA ASP A 60 -26.10 28.92 -9.17
C ASP A 60 -25.00 27.85 -9.32
N LEU A 61 -24.61 27.51 -10.56
CA LEU A 61 -23.64 26.44 -10.83
C LEU A 61 -22.29 26.97 -11.31
N VAL A 62 -21.25 26.22 -10.97
CA VAL A 62 -19.87 26.40 -11.44
C VAL A 62 -19.54 25.27 -12.39
N ALA A 63 -19.16 25.61 -13.62
CA ALA A 63 -18.64 24.65 -14.59
C ALA A 63 -17.11 24.67 -14.55
N VAL A 64 -16.50 23.50 -14.36
CA VAL A 64 -15.07 23.30 -14.21
C VAL A 64 -14.61 22.33 -15.27
N SER A 65 -13.63 22.75 -16.07
CA SER A 65 -13.04 21.95 -17.14
C SER A 65 -11.53 22.14 -17.20
N ASN A 66 -10.89 21.52 -18.18
CA ASN A 66 -9.46 21.49 -18.40
C ASN A 66 -8.91 22.82 -18.94
N GLY A 67 -7.64 23.11 -18.65
CA GLY A 67 -6.93 24.29 -19.11
C GLY A 67 -7.27 25.57 -18.34
N ASP A 68 -6.95 26.72 -18.93
CA ASP A 68 -7.11 28.02 -18.28
C ASP A 68 -8.52 28.57 -18.48
N LEU A 69 -9.12 29.13 -17.43
CA LEU A 69 -10.38 29.88 -17.54
C LEU A 69 -10.07 31.25 -18.15
N LEU A 70 -10.51 31.49 -19.39
CA LEU A 70 -10.27 32.77 -20.06
C LEU A 70 -11.19 33.86 -19.54
N TYR A 71 -12.49 33.58 -19.56
CA TYR A 71 -13.51 34.50 -19.08
C TYR A 71 -14.81 33.77 -18.76
N GLN A 72 -15.63 34.43 -17.94
CA GLN A 72 -17.00 34.05 -17.64
C GLN A 72 -17.94 35.15 -18.13
N VAL A 73 -19.03 34.79 -18.79
CA VAL A 73 -20.06 35.73 -19.28
C VAL A 73 -21.40 35.39 -18.65
N LEU A 74 -22.08 36.40 -18.12
CA LEU A 74 -23.48 36.28 -17.72
C LEU A 74 -24.37 36.66 -18.91
N SER A 75 -25.20 35.72 -19.36
CA SER A 75 -26.18 35.94 -20.40
C SER A 75 -27.25 36.94 -19.96
N LYS A 76 -27.74 37.74 -20.92
CA LYS A 76 -28.87 38.67 -20.73
C LYS A 76 -30.23 38.00 -20.97
N GLU A 77 -30.26 36.69 -21.19
CA GLU A 77 -31.48 35.88 -21.28
C GLU A 77 -32.24 35.86 -19.95
N ASP A 78 -33.54 35.56 -20.00
CA ASP A 78 -34.39 35.35 -18.81
C ASP A 78 -34.91 33.90 -18.82
N PRO A 79 -34.49 33.03 -17.88
CA PRO A 79 -33.57 33.30 -16.77
C PRO A 79 -32.09 33.44 -17.22
N PRO A 80 -31.26 34.23 -16.50
CA PRO A 80 -29.85 34.41 -16.85
C PRO A 80 -29.05 33.13 -16.65
N ARG A 81 -28.06 32.91 -17.52
CA ARG A 81 -27.14 31.77 -17.52
C ARG A 81 -25.70 32.22 -17.49
N LYS A 82 -24.80 31.42 -16.89
CA LYS A 82 -23.35 31.67 -16.87
C LYS A 82 -22.67 30.81 -17.93
N THR A 83 -21.86 31.42 -18.77
CA THR A 83 -21.01 30.75 -19.76
C THR A 83 -19.55 30.82 -19.32
N TYR A 84 -18.91 29.66 -19.14
CA TYR A 84 -17.49 29.51 -18.83
C TYR A 84 -16.74 29.13 -20.10
N VAL A 85 -15.70 29.90 -20.45
CA VAL A 85 -14.84 29.63 -21.61
C VAL A 85 -13.46 29.23 -21.14
N TYR A 86 -13.13 27.96 -21.36
CA TYR A 86 -11.83 27.37 -21.06
C TYR A 86 -11.01 27.19 -22.32
N LYS A 87 -9.69 27.34 -22.20
CA LYS A 87 -8.74 27.04 -23.26
C LYS A 87 -7.63 26.13 -22.75
N LEU A 88 -7.54 24.96 -23.36
CA LEU A 88 -6.45 24.02 -23.16
C LEU A 88 -5.53 24.07 -24.39
N SER A 89 -4.49 24.90 -24.30
CA SER A 89 -3.53 25.08 -25.39
C SER A 89 -2.60 23.87 -25.57
N THR A 90 -2.32 23.15 -24.48
CA THR A 90 -1.47 21.95 -24.51
C THR A 90 -2.23 20.78 -25.17
N PRO A 91 -1.74 20.19 -26.27
CA PRO A 91 -2.46 19.12 -26.93
C PRO A 91 -2.52 17.84 -26.10
N VAL A 92 -3.74 17.34 -25.87
CA VAL A 92 -4.01 16.10 -25.11
C VAL A 92 -5.01 15.22 -25.86
N SER A 93 -5.08 13.94 -25.48
CA SER A 93 -6.14 13.05 -25.97
C SER A 93 -7.48 13.39 -25.31
N ALA A 94 -8.58 13.12 -26.05
CA ALA A 94 -9.95 13.32 -25.57
C ALA A 94 -10.25 12.59 -24.25
N GLN A 95 -9.54 11.50 -23.95
CA GLN A 95 -9.67 10.78 -22.67
C GLN A 95 -9.31 11.63 -21.43
N TRP A 96 -8.53 12.70 -21.61
CA TRP A 96 -8.11 13.61 -20.54
C TRP A 96 -9.00 14.84 -20.42
N ILE A 97 -10.08 14.92 -21.20
CA ILE A 97 -11.08 15.98 -21.10
C ILE A 97 -12.16 15.57 -20.10
N SER A 98 -12.45 16.45 -19.15
CA SER A 98 -13.43 16.26 -18.09
C SER A 98 -14.22 17.54 -17.87
N LEU A 99 -15.50 17.39 -17.56
CA LEU A 99 -16.38 18.46 -17.13
C LEU A 99 -16.99 18.09 -15.80
N VAL A 100 -16.95 19.03 -14.88
CA VAL A 100 -17.71 18.97 -13.64
C VAL A 100 -18.56 20.22 -13.53
N VAL A 101 -19.85 20.05 -13.25
CA VAL A 101 -20.79 21.15 -13.02
C VAL A 101 -21.45 20.92 -11.66
N GLY A 102 -21.52 21.94 -10.83
CA GLY A 102 -22.16 21.81 -9.52
C GLY A 102 -22.13 23.12 -8.72
N PRO A 103 -22.81 23.18 -7.57
CA PRO A 103 -22.78 24.31 -6.66
C PRO A 103 -21.48 24.26 -5.82
N PHE A 104 -20.33 24.46 -6.47
CA PHE A 104 -19.03 24.34 -5.83
C PHE A 104 -18.58 25.64 -5.15
N GLU A 105 -17.98 25.49 -3.99
CA GLU A 105 -17.10 26.49 -3.41
C GLU A 105 -15.72 26.36 -4.05
N VAL A 106 -15.12 27.49 -4.45
CA VAL A 106 -13.78 27.53 -5.04
C VAL A 106 -12.81 28.12 -4.02
N LEU A 107 -11.87 27.29 -3.58
CA LEU A 107 -10.82 27.64 -2.62
C LEU A 107 -9.46 27.72 -3.35
N PRO A 108 -8.91 28.91 -3.60
CA PRO A 108 -7.56 29.03 -4.12
C PRO A 108 -6.53 28.57 -3.08
N ASP A 109 -5.36 28.12 -3.53
CA ASP A 109 -4.26 27.79 -2.63
C ASP A 109 -3.75 29.02 -1.87
N LYS A 110 -3.41 28.84 -0.59
CA LYS A 110 -3.00 29.92 0.34
C LYS A 110 -1.53 30.33 0.19
N ASN A 111 -0.70 29.49 -0.42
CA ASN A 111 0.74 29.66 -0.56
C ASN A 111 1.14 30.26 -1.92
N GLY A 112 0.17 30.66 -2.74
CA GLY A 112 0.40 31.38 -3.99
C GLY A 112 0.82 30.49 -5.17
N ILE A 113 0.68 29.16 -5.06
CA ILE A 113 0.83 28.27 -6.22
C ILE A 113 -0.44 28.28 -7.09
N SER A 114 -0.28 27.93 -8.36
CA SER A 114 -1.36 27.90 -9.35
C SER A 114 -2.27 26.68 -9.17
N VAL A 115 -2.95 26.60 -8.03
CA VAL A 115 -3.88 25.51 -7.68
C VAL A 115 -5.21 26.08 -7.19
N SER A 116 -6.30 25.42 -7.59
CA SER A 116 -7.64 25.68 -7.05
C SER A 116 -8.30 24.38 -6.60
N HIS A 117 -8.88 24.40 -5.42
CA HIS A 117 -9.58 23.27 -4.82
C HIS A 117 -11.07 23.55 -4.77
N MET A 118 -11.89 22.54 -5.05
CA MET A 118 -13.32 22.72 -5.23
C MET A 118 -14.07 21.59 -4.55
N CYS A 119 -15.08 21.93 -3.76
CA CYS A 119 -15.95 20.96 -3.12
C CYS A 119 -17.36 21.54 -2.93
N LEU A 120 -18.29 20.72 -2.45
CA LEU A 120 -19.60 21.20 -2.01
C LEU A 120 -19.46 21.98 -0.70
N SER A 121 -20.32 22.97 -0.45
CA SER A 121 -20.21 23.86 0.72
C SER A 121 -20.21 23.11 2.06
N SER A 122 -20.85 21.94 2.15
CA SER A 122 -20.89 21.12 3.35
C SER A 122 -19.55 20.49 3.73
N THR A 123 -18.57 20.43 2.83
CA THR A 123 -17.26 19.80 3.09
C THR A 123 -16.09 20.78 3.09
N LEU A 124 -16.35 22.08 3.04
CA LEU A 124 -15.32 23.12 2.94
C LEU A 124 -14.31 23.11 4.10
N SER A 125 -14.77 22.91 5.34
CA SER A 125 -13.88 22.84 6.51
C SER A 125 -12.91 21.66 6.45
N LYS A 126 -13.39 20.50 6.00
CA LYS A 126 -12.55 19.30 5.82
C LYS A 126 -11.55 19.48 4.69
N LEU A 127 -11.95 20.20 3.63
CA LEU A 127 -11.08 20.48 2.49
C LEU A 127 -9.81 21.21 2.92
N ASP A 128 -9.94 22.28 3.70
CA ASP A 128 -8.82 23.14 4.10
C ASP A 128 -7.70 22.35 4.81
N ASN A 129 -8.06 21.52 5.79
CA ASN A 129 -7.12 20.64 6.48
C ASN A 129 -6.48 19.63 5.51
N THR A 130 -7.30 19.01 4.65
CA THR A 130 -6.86 17.96 3.74
C THR A 130 -5.80 18.45 2.74
N ILE A 131 -5.92 19.68 2.25
CA ILE A 131 -5.05 20.25 1.21
C ILE A 131 -3.84 21.01 1.76
N SER A 132 -3.76 21.23 3.07
CA SER A 132 -2.73 22.07 3.73
C SER A 132 -1.28 21.79 3.27
N PHE A 133 -0.94 20.53 3.07
CA PHE A 133 0.39 20.08 2.63
C PHE A 133 0.63 20.18 1.11
N PHE A 134 -0.41 20.45 0.31
CA PHE A 134 -0.35 20.20 -1.14
C PHE A 134 0.70 21.06 -1.85
N HIS A 135 0.94 22.27 -1.33
CA HIS A 135 2.00 23.15 -1.80
C HIS A 135 3.41 22.54 -1.71
N ASP A 136 3.70 21.78 -0.65
CA ASP A 136 4.96 21.06 -0.48
C ASP A 136 5.20 20.03 -1.57
N ALA A 137 4.14 19.30 -1.97
CA ALA A 137 4.19 18.31 -3.04
C ALA A 137 4.40 19.00 -4.40
N TYR A 138 3.68 20.10 -4.64
CA TYR A 138 3.77 20.89 -5.87
C TYR A 138 5.18 21.45 -6.09
N SER A 139 5.71 22.19 -5.11
CA SER A 139 7.06 22.75 -5.19
C SER A 139 8.13 21.66 -5.27
N CYS A 140 7.97 20.55 -4.53
CA CYS A 140 8.92 19.44 -4.61
C CYS A 140 9.06 18.85 -6.01
N TYR A 141 7.96 18.76 -6.77
CA TYR A 141 8.01 18.22 -8.12
C TYR A 141 8.57 19.22 -9.13
N GLU A 142 8.19 20.50 -9.05
CA GLU A 142 8.79 21.54 -9.90
C GLU A 142 10.29 21.67 -9.67
N ASP A 143 10.74 21.65 -8.40
CA ASP A 143 12.16 21.68 -8.03
C ASP A 143 12.93 20.47 -8.58
N TYR A 144 12.36 19.26 -8.43
CA TYR A 144 13.04 18.04 -8.85
C TYR A 144 13.14 17.95 -10.38
N LEU A 145 12.05 18.28 -11.08
CA LEU A 145 11.95 18.26 -12.54
C LEU A 145 12.55 19.49 -13.21
N ALA A 146 12.91 20.53 -12.44
CA ALA A 146 13.36 21.83 -12.94
C ALA A 146 12.44 22.39 -14.05
N ALA A 147 11.14 22.21 -13.88
CA ALA A 147 10.13 22.53 -14.89
C ALA A 147 8.82 22.97 -14.22
N SER A 148 8.24 24.04 -14.73
CA SER A 148 6.93 24.52 -14.28
C SER A 148 5.81 23.55 -14.64
N PHE A 149 4.71 23.64 -13.90
CA PHE A 149 3.51 22.86 -14.17
C PHE A 149 3.00 23.03 -15.62
N PRO A 150 2.75 21.92 -16.37
CA PRO A 150 2.58 21.97 -17.82
C PRO A 150 1.22 22.51 -18.32
N PHE A 151 0.27 22.79 -17.43
CA PHE A 151 -1.09 23.19 -17.81
C PHE A 151 -1.56 24.52 -17.19
N GLY A 152 -0.65 25.35 -16.67
CA GLY A 152 -1.01 26.64 -16.06
C GLY A 152 -1.61 26.48 -14.67
N LEU A 153 -2.93 26.32 -14.59
CA LEU A 153 -3.67 26.13 -13.33
C LEU A 153 -4.09 24.67 -13.11
N TYR A 154 -3.74 24.10 -11.96
CA TYR A 154 -4.20 22.78 -11.54
C TYR A 154 -5.47 22.87 -10.68
N LYS A 155 -6.47 22.03 -10.96
CA LYS A 155 -7.77 22.05 -10.26
C LYS A 155 -8.06 20.71 -9.61
N GLN A 156 -8.38 20.71 -8.33
CA GLN A 156 -8.81 19.51 -7.60
C GLN A 156 -10.29 19.63 -7.25
N ILE A 157 -11.09 18.64 -7.63
CA ILE A 157 -12.53 18.62 -7.38
C ILE A 157 -12.87 17.41 -6.50
N PHE A 158 -13.60 17.63 -5.41
CA PHE A 158 -14.00 16.57 -4.49
C PHE A 158 -15.52 16.38 -4.59
N LEU A 159 -15.93 15.19 -5.03
CA LEU A 159 -17.32 14.83 -5.27
C LEU A 159 -17.78 13.70 -4.33
N PRO A 160 -19.06 13.65 -3.95
CA PRO A 160 -19.59 12.52 -3.19
C PRO A 160 -19.27 11.18 -3.85
N SER A 161 -18.91 10.16 -3.05
CA SER A 161 -18.46 8.86 -3.57
C SER A 161 -19.47 8.16 -4.46
N GLU A 162 -20.76 8.39 -4.23
CA GLU A 162 -21.86 7.84 -5.02
C GLU A 162 -21.87 8.33 -6.47
N MET A 163 -21.19 9.46 -6.73
CA MET A 163 -21.19 10.14 -8.03
C MET A 163 -19.94 9.85 -8.85
N VAL A 164 -18.86 9.37 -8.21
CA VAL A 164 -17.60 9.09 -8.91
C VAL A 164 -17.51 7.62 -9.28
N VAL A 165 -17.07 7.35 -10.51
CA VAL A 165 -16.86 5.98 -11.00
C VAL A 165 -15.65 5.32 -10.33
N SER A 166 -14.62 6.11 -10.04
CA SER A 166 -13.40 5.66 -9.39
C SER A 166 -13.03 6.61 -8.26
N PRO A 167 -12.32 6.15 -7.21
CA PRO A 167 -11.89 7.02 -6.11
C PRO A 167 -10.99 8.20 -6.54
N THR A 168 -10.43 8.13 -7.75
CA THR A 168 -9.66 9.18 -8.42
C THR A 168 -9.86 9.07 -9.92
N SER A 169 -10.17 10.18 -10.56
CA SER A 169 -10.21 10.33 -12.01
C SER A 169 -9.29 11.47 -12.44
N PHE A 170 -8.52 11.25 -13.50
CA PHE A 170 -7.52 12.21 -13.97
C PHE A 170 -7.99 12.94 -15.22
N GLY A 171 -7.71 14.24 -15.31
CA GLY A 171 -7.85 15.05 -16.51
C GLY A 171 -6.66 15.97 -16.70
N ALA A 172 -6.55 16.59 -17.87
CA ALA A 172 -5.52 17.59 -18.15
C ALA A 172 -5.79 18.83 -17.29
N SER A 173 -4.85 19.19 -16.41
CA SER A 173 -4.98 20.29 -15.45
C SER A 173 -6.07 20.09 -14.38
N THR A 174 -6.73 18.93 -14.33
CA THR A 174 -7.84 18.66 -13.40
C THR A 174 -7.71 17.27 -12.78
N CYS A 175 -8.14 17.11 -11.54
CA CYS A 175 -8.29 15.80 -10.92
C CYS A 175 -9.51 15.77 -10.03
N ILE A 176 -10.25 14.67 -10.12
CA ILE A 176 -11.53 14.49 -9.44
C ILE A 176 -11.35 13.36 -8.43
N PHE A 177 -11.68 13.64 -7.18
CA PHE A 177 -11.55 12.72 -6.06
C PHE A 177 -12.90 12.43 -5.43
N SER A 178 -13.04 11.23 -4.90
CA SER A 178 -14.10 10.97 -3.91
C SER A 178 -13.88 11.85 -2.68
N ALA A 179 -14.95 12.46 -2.17
CA ALA A 179 -14.95 13.26 -0.95
C ALA A 179 -14.64 12.44 0.32
N ASP A 180 -14.57 11.10 0.24
CA ASP A 180 -14.21 10.24 1.37
C ASP A 180 -12.76 10.41 1.85
N ILE A 181 -11.92 11.06 1.04
CA ILE A 181 -10.55 11.40 1.43
C ILE A 181 -10.48 12.73 2.19
N LEU A 182 -11.56 13.52 2.22
CA LEU A 182 -11.63 14.77 2.97
C LEU A 182 -11.77 14.48 4.46
N ASN A 183 -10.79 14.91 5.23
CA ASN A 183 -10.72 14.64 6.66
C ASN A 183 -10.57 15.93 7.48
N ASP A 184 -11.18 15.90 8.66
CA ASP A 184 -10.97 16.92 9.69
C ASP A 184 -9.60 16.72 10.37
N GLU A 185 -9.10 17.74 11.08
CA GLU A 185 -7.86 17.68 11.87
C GLU A 185 -7.91 16.56 12.92
N LYS A 186 -9.12 16.25 13.42
CA LYS A 186 -9.34 15.21 14.43
C LYS A 186 -9.20 13.78 13.90
N VAL A 187 -9.18 13.58 12.57
CA VAL A 187 -9.11 12.24 11.95
C VAL A 187 -7.69 11.99 11.44
N ILE A 188 -6.88 11.33 12.28
CA ILE A 188 -5.45 11.11 12.04
C ILE A 188 -5.16 9.97 11.06
N ASP A 189 -6.02 8.95 11.01
CA ASP A 189 -5.79 7.68 10.31
C ASP A 189 -5.73 7.81 8.79
N GLN A 190 -6.42 8.82 8.23
CA GLN A 190 -6.47 9.04 6.77
C GLN A 190 -5.33 9.89 6.24
N ILE A 191 -4.62 10.64 7.10
CA ILE A 191 -3.68 11.69 6.68
C ILE A 191 -2.61 11.16 5.72
N ILE A 192 -1.91 10.07 6.08
CA ILE A 192 -0.83 9.51 5.26
C ILE A 192 -1.35 9.04 3.91
N GLY A 193 -2.48 8.31 3.90
CA GLY A 193 -3.07 7.77 2.67
C GLY A 193 -3.56 8.85 1.73
N THR A 194 -4.25 9.87 2.25
CA THR A 194 -4.76 10.99 1.47
C THR A 194 -3.62 11.80 0.86
N ARG A 195 -2.57 12.11 1.63
CA ARG A 195 -1.42 12.87 1.13
C ARG A 195 -0.73 12.19 -0.05
N ILE A 196 -0.47 10.89 0.06
CA ILE A 196 0.14 10.08 -1.00
C ILE A 196 -0.74 10.06 -2.25
N LYS A 197 -2.05 9.88 -2.07
CA LYS A 197 -3.01 9.81 -3.18
C LYS A 197 -3.08 11.12 -3.97
N LEU A 198 -3.11 12.25 -3.29
CA LEU A 198 -3.08 13.58 -3.90
C LEU A 198 -1.72 13.87 -4.58
N ALA A 199 -0.61 13.50 -3.93
CA ALA A 199 0.73 13.65 -4.49
C ALA A 199 0.93 12.78 -5.75
N TYR A 200 0.37 11.57 -5.79
CA TYR A 200 0.39 10.72 -6.98
C TYR A 200 -0.44 11.31 -8.12
N ALA A 201 -1.64 11.82 -7.82
CA ALA A 201 -2.49 12.47 -8.82
C ALA A 201 -1.84 13.71 -9.44
N LEU A 202 -1.05 14.44 -8.66
CA LEU A 202 -0.23 15.54 -9.13
C LEU A 202 0.90 15.04 -10.04
N ALA A 203 1.63 13.99 -9.65
CA ALA A 203 2.70 13.41 -10.48
C ALA A 203 2.20 12.92 -11.85
N ARG A 204 0.96 12.39 -11.90
CA ARG A 204 0.30 11.96 -13.15
C ARG A 204 0.07 13.09 -14.16
N GLN A 205 0.07 14.36 -13.72
CA GLN A 205 -0.03 15.50 -14.63
C GLN A 205 1.19 15.60 -15.55
N TRP A 206 2.41 15.40 -15.02
CA TRP A 206 3.64 15.37 -15.84
C TRP A 206 3.78 14.06 -16.62
N PHE A 207 3.53 12.92 -15.96
CA PHE A 207 3.74 11.59 -16.53
C PHE A 207 2.40 10.84 -16.68
N GLY A 208 1.94 10.67 -17.91
CA GLY A 208 0.64 10.08 -18.27
C GLY A 208 -0.18 11.04 -19.11
N ILE A 209 -0.27 12.31 -18.68
CA ILE A 209 -1.14 13.31 -19.29
C ILE A 209 -0.34 14.28 -20.17
N TYR A 210 0.65 14.99 -19.60
CA TYR A 210 1.52 15.88 -20.39
C TYR A 210 2.47 15.08 -21.27
N THR A 211 3.27 14.20 -20.66
CA THR A 211 4.06 13.19 -21.36
C THR A 211 3.16 11.97 -21.55
N SER A 212 2.86 11.61 -22.80
CA SER A 212 2.03 10.44 -23.12
C SER A 212 2.88 9.30 -23.66
N ALA A 213 2.34 8.09 -23.64
CA ALA A 213 3.03 6.91 -24.15
C ALA A 213 3.09 6.99 -25.68
N GLU A 214 4.19 6.55 -26.29
CA GLU A 214 4.27 6.45 -27.75
C GLU A 214 3.38 5.30 -28.25
N GLU A 215 3.48 4.14 -27.60
CA GLU A 215 2.63 2.97 -27.82
C GLU A 215 1.92 2.53 -26.53
N PRO A 216 0.80 1.76 -26.61
CA PRO A 216 0.11 1.26 -25.41
C PRO A 216 1.00 0.47 -24.45
N ASN A 217 1.99 -0.24 -25.00
CA ASN A 217 2.95 -1.04 -24.22
C ASN A 217 4.01 -0.18 -23.52
N ASP A 218 4.05 1.14 -23.73
CA ASP A 218 4.94 2.07 -23.02
C ASP A 218 4.26 2.72 -21.80
N ASP A 219 2.96 2.48 -21.56
CA ASP A 219 2.21 3.17 -20.49
C ASP A 219 2.76 2.87 -19.08
N TRP A 220 3.35 1.68 -18.89
CA TRP A 220 4.01 1.29 -17.64
C TRP A 220 5.07 2.31 -17.21
N LEU A 221 5.78 2.91 -18.18
CA LEU A 221 6.86 3.85 -17.91
C LEU A 221 6.30 5.12 -17.26
N LEU A 222 5.14 5.59 -17.70
CA LEU A 222 4.51 6.81 -17.18
C LEU A 222 3.88 6.60 -15.81
N ASP A 223 3.26 5.43 -15.61
CA ASP A 223 2.76 5.00 -14.30
C ASP A 223 3.92 4.89 -13.29
N GLY A 224 4.99 4.18 -13.69
CA GLY A 224 6.19 4.03 -12.90
C GLY A 224 6.87 5.36 -12.56
N LEU A 225 6.99 6.30 -13.52
CA LEU A 225 7.60 7.61 -13.28
C LEU A 225 6.77 8.47 -12.33
N ALA A 226 5.43 8.41 -12.43
CA ALA A 226 4.55 9.08 -11.47
C ALA A 226 4.67 8.49 -10.06
N GLY A 227 4.73 7.17 -9.94
CA GLY A 227 4.98 6.49 -8.67
C GLY A 227 6.37 6.78 -8.10
N PHE A 228 7.41 6.90 -8.94
CA PHE A 228 8.74 7.31 -8.51
C PHE A 228 8.75 8.71 -7.88
N LEU A 229 8.09 9.70 -8.52
CA LEU A 229 7.94 11.04 -7.92
C LEU A 229 7.16 10.99 -6.60
N THR A 230 6.15 10.13 -6.52
CA THR A 230 5.38 9.95 -5.28
C THR A 230 6.26 9.39 -4.16
N ASP A 231 7.14 8.43 -4.46
CA ASP A 231 8.10 7.89 -3.49
C ASP A 231 9.13 8.96 -3.04
N LEU A 232 9.52 9.87 -3.93
CA LEU A 232 10.34 11.04 -3.57
C LEU A 232 9.59 11.94 -2.56
N PHE A 233 8.31 12.24 -2.80
CA PHE A 233 7.47 13.00 -1.86
C PHE A 233 7.36 12.28 -0.51
N ILE A 234 7.09 10.97 -0.49
CA ILE A 234 7.01 10.17 0.73
C ILE A 234 8.33 10.26 1.51
N LYS A 235 9.46 10.05 0.84
CA LYS A 235 10.78 10.10 1.48
C LYS A 235 11.07 11.46 2.11
N ARG A 236 10.71 12.56 1.43
CA ARG A 236 11.00 13.93 1.88
C ARG A 236 10.07 14.40 3.00
N TYR A 237 8.77 14.13 2.92
CA TYR A 237 7.77 14.74 3.81
C TYR A 237 7.12 13.76 4.80
N LEU A 238 7.14 12.46 4.52
CA LEU A 238 6.62 11.42 5.43
C LEU A 238 7.73 10.59 6.10
N GLY A 239 8.98 10.77 5.64
CA GLY A 239 10.18 10.20 6.24
C GLY A 239 10.74 9.00 5.51
N ASN A 240 12.06 8.82 5.62
CA ASN A 240 12.81 7.76 4.95
C ASN A 240 12.36 6.35 5.36
N ASN A 241 11.98 6.16 6.63
CA ASN A 241 11.50 4.87 7.13
C ASN A 241 10.15 4.48 6.51
N GLU A 242 9.22 5.42 6.36
CA GLU A 242 7.94 5.19 5.68
C GLU A 242 8.16 4.82 4.21
N ALA A 243 9.05 5.54 3.51
CA ALA A 243 9.39 5.26 2.11
C ALA A 243 10.02 3.86 1.95
N ARG A 244 11.05 3.53 2.74
CA ARG A 244 11.73 2.22 2.69
C ARG A 244 10.79 1.08 3.05
N TYR A 245 9.95 1.25 4.08
CA TYR A 245 8.97 0.23 4.48
C TYR A 245 7.93 -0.02 3.40
N ARG A 246 7.29 1.04 2.86
CA ARG A 246 6.29 0.90 1.80
C ARG A 246 6.86 0.24 0.57
N ARG A 247 8.09 0.64 0.21
CA ARG A 247 8.83 0.07 -0.90
C ARG A 247 9.06 -1.42 -0.72
N PHE A 248 9.57 -1.83 0.43
CA PHE A 248 9.79 -3.24 0.75
C PHE A 248 8.49 -4.06 0.65
N LYS A 249 7.39 -3.59 1.24
CA LYS A 249 6.10 -4.27 1.15
C LYS A 249 5.53 -4.32 -0.27
N ALA A 250 5.72 -3.26 -1.06
CA ALA A 250 5.37 -3.25 -2.47
C ALA A 250 6.16 -4.31 -3.25
N ASN A 251 7.48 -4.39 -3.04
CA ASN A 251 8.33 -5.41 -3.67
C ASN A 251 7.91 -6.83 -3.29
N CYS A 252 7.65 -7.10 -2.00
CA CYS A 252 7.13 -8.40 -1.56
C CYS A 252 5.80 -8.75 -2.24
N THR A 253 4.90 -7.77 -2.37
CA THR A 253 3.61 -7.95 -3.05
C THR A 253 3.83 -8.27 -4.53
N VAL A 254 4.71 -7.53 -5.22
CA VAL A 254 5.04 -7.80 -6.62
C VAL A 254 5.60 -9.21 -6.79
N CYS A 255 6.60 -9.62 -6.00
CA CYS A 255 7.16 -10.97 -6.07
C CYS A 255 6.11 -12.07 -5.86
N GLN A 256 5.12 -11.84 -4.98
CA GLN A 256 4.05 -12.80 -4.71
C GLN A 256 3.07 -12.96 -5.88
N PHE A 257 2.78 -11.88 -6.62
CA PHE A 257 1.73 -11.85 -7.65
C PHE A 257 2.25 -11.84 -9.09
N ASP A 258 3.51 -11.49 -9.33
CA ASP A 258 4.18 -11.52 -10.63
C ASP A 258 4.60 -12.96 -10.97
N VAL A 259 3.61 -13.79 -11.29
CA VAL A 259 3.77 -15.24 -11.53
C VAL A 259 3.26 -15.69 -12.91
N SER A 260 2.61 -14.79 -13.66
CA SER A 260 2.03 -15.06 -14.99
C SER A 260 2.07 -13.84 -15.92
N GLY A 261 1.84 -14.07 -17.22
CA GLY A 261 1.88 -13.06 -18.29
C GLY A 261 1.01 -11.83 -18.04
N ALA A 262 -0.11 -11.98 -17.33
CA ALA A 262 -1.01 -10.92 -16.85
C ALA A 262 -0.29 -9.72 -16.19
N THR A 263 0.88 -9.95 -15.59
CA THR A 263 1.67 -8.94 -14.86
C THR A 263 2.86 -8.38 -15.65
N ALA A 264 3.09 -8.84 -16.89
CA ALA A 264 4.09 -8.27 -17.78
C ALA A 264 3.77 -6.81 -18.12
N LEU A 265 4.78 -5.95 -18.16
CA LEU A 265 4.61 -4.51 -18.28
C LEU A 265 4.47 -4.06 -19.74
N GLY A 266 5.39 -4.52 -20.60
CA GLY A 266 5.51 -4.11 -22.00
C GLY A 266 5.17 -5.20 -23.02
N SER A 267 4.71 -6.38 -22.59
CA SER A 267 4.33 -7.48 -23.50
C SER A 267 2.85 -7.45 -23.90
N PRO A 268 2.51 -7.83 -25.14
CA PRO A 268 1.14 -8.13 -25.55
C PRO A 268 0.46 -9.22 -24.69
N ASP A 269 1.22 -10.13 -24.09
CA ASP A 269 0.71 -11.27 -23.31
C ASP A 269 -0.28 -10.81 -22.24
N ALA A 270 0.02 -9.71 -21.55
CA ALA A 270 -0.87 -9.19 -20.53
C ALA A 270 -2.21 -8.70 -21.08
N SER A 271 -2.24 -8.20 -22.33
CA SER A 271 -3.48 -7.80 -23.00
C SER A 271 -4.30 -9.02 -23.43
N THR A 272 -3.62 -10.10 -23.82
CA THR A 272 -4.24 -11.38 -24.19
C THR A 272 -4.85 -12.06 -22.96
N ASP A 273 -4.09 -12.17 -21.86
CA ASP A 273 -4.51 -12.84 -20.62
C ASP A 273 -5.67 -12.12 -19.92
N LEU A 274 -5.73 -10.80 -20.02
CA LEU A 274 -6.69 -9.96 -19.30
C LEU A 274 -7.70 -9.26 -20.22
N TYR A 275 -7.79 -9.64 -21.50
CA TYR A 275 -8.76 -9.09 -22.47
C TYR A 275 -8.80 -7.55 -22.50
N GLY A 276 -7.65 -6.89 -22.37
CA GLY A 276 -7.55 -5.42 -22.34
C GLY A 276 -7.87 -4.75 -21.00
N THR A 277 -8.07 -5.51 -19.91
CA THR A 277 -8.38 -5.00 -18.56
C THR A 277 -7.17 -4.95 -17.62
N GLN A 278 -5.96 -5.16 -18.15
CA GLN A 278 -4.72 -5.24 -17.38
C GLN A 278 -4.41 -4.00 -16.53
N THR A 279 -4.97 -2.84 -16.85
CA THR A 279 -4.80 -1.59 -16.09
C THR A 279 -5.83 -1.42 -14.97
N LEU A 280 -6.76 -2.37 -14.81
CA LEU A 280 -7.87 -2.31 -13.86
C LEU A 280 -7.64 -3.25 -12.67
N GLY A 281 -8.28 -2.93 -11.55
CA GLY A 281 -8.33 -3.77 -10.36
C GLY A 281 -6.96 -4.10 -9.75
N SER A 282 -6.84 -5.32 -9.24
CA SER A 282 -5.62 -5.82 -8.59
C SER A 282 -4.45 -5.91 -9.56
N TYR A 283 -4.65 -6.41 -10.77
CA TYR A 283 -3.59 -6.53 -11.78
C TYR A 283 -3.00 -5.17 -12.18
N GLY A 284 -3.85 -4.16 -12.40
CA GLY A 284 -3.38 -2.79 -12.66
C GLY A 284 -2.51 -2.26 -11.51
N LYS A 285 -2.93 -2.50 -10.26
CA LYS A 285 -2.14 -2.12 -9.08
C LYS A 285 -0.79 -2.85 -9.02
N ILE A 286 -0.76 -4.16 -9.24
CA ILE A 286 0.51 -4.94 -9.25
C ILE A 286 1.44 -4.45 -10.34
N ARG A 287 0.93 -4.18 -11.55
CA ARG A 287 1.73 -3.62 -12.66
C ARG A 287 2.30 -2.25 -12.31
N SER A 288 1.51 -1.36 -11.70
CA SER A 288 1.99 -0.05 -11.23
C SER A 288 3.12 -0.21 -10.21
N LEU A 289 2.96 -1.09 -9.21
CA LEU A 289 4.00 -1.37 -8.22
C LEU A 289 5.29 -1.93 -8.88
N LYS A 290 5.14 -2.87 -9.82
CA LYS A 290 6.26 -3.44 -10.59
C LYS A 290 6.96 -2.36 -11.43
N ALA A 291 6.21 -1.49 -12.10
CA ALA A 291 6.75 -0.40 -12.91
C ALA A 291 7.60 0.58 -12.09
N VAL A 292 7.08 1.02 -10.93
CA VAL A 292 7.87 1.81 -9.97
C VAL A 292 9.11 1.05 -9.56
N ALA A 293 8.99 -0.26 -9.36
CA ALA A 293 10.10 -1.07 -8.92
C ALA A 293 11.25 -1.21 -9.91
N VAL A 294 10.92 -1.45 -11.17
CA VAL A 294 11.88 -1.51 -12.26
C VAL A 294 12.60 -0.17 -12.44
N LEU A 295 11.88 0.96 -12.33
CA LEU A 295 12.50 2.27 -12.45
C LEU A 295 13.44 2.60 -11.31
N GLN A 296 13.12 2.17 -10.09
CA GLN A 296 14.03 2.36 -8.96
C GLN A 296 15.27 1.48 -9.06
N THR A 297 15.15 0.24 -9.54
CA THR A 297 16.32 -0.57 -9.87
C THR A 297 17.21 0.17 -10.87
N LEU A 298 16.65 0.73 -11.94
CA LEU A 298 17.40 1.52 -12.91
C LEU A 298 18.03 2.77 -12.28
N GLU A 299 17.30 3.50 -11.42
CA GLU A 299 17.83 4.66 -10.68
C GLU A 299 19.01 4.29 -9.80
N LYS A 300 18.93 3.17 -9.07
CA LYS A 300 20.02 2.66 -8.23
C LYS A 300 21.26 2.32 -9.05
N GLN A 301 21.09 1.70 -10.21
CA GLN A 301 22.21 1.34 -11.09
C GLN A 301 22.87 2.57 -11.74
N MET A 302 22.11 3.61 -12.08
CA MET A 302 22.66 4.80 -12.76
C MET A 302 23.04 5.97 -11.83
N GLY A 303 22.56 5.94 -10.60
CA GLY A 303 22.68 7.00 -9.61
C GLY A 303 21.57 8.07 -9.71
N PRO A 304 21.23 8.72 -8.57
CA PRO A 304 20.11 9.66 -8.47
C PRO A 304 20.24 10.89 -9.37
N ASP A 305 21.46 11.40 -9.55
CA ASP A 305 21.70 12.61 -10.34
C ASP A 305 21.50 12.36 -11.84
N SER A 306 21.97 11.21 -12.34
CA SER A 306 21.78 10.81 -13.73
C SER A 306 20.30 10.57 -14.02
N PHE A 307 19.60 9.87 -13.13
CA PHE A 307 18.16 9.64 -13.25
C PHE A 307 17.38 10.96 -13.24
N ARG A 308 17.69 11.87 -12.30
CA ARG A 308 17.08 13.21 -12.26
C ARG A 308 17.29 13.96 -13.57
N LYS A 309 18.52 13.99 -14.12
CA LYS A 309 18.81 14.63 -15.40
C LYS A 309 18.01 14.03 -16.55
N ILE A 310 17.81 12.71 -16.58
CA ILE A 310 16.95 12.05 -17.57
C ILE A 310 15.52 12.57 -17.46
N LEU A 311 14.94 12.63 -16.26
CA LEU A 311 13.58 13.13 -16.04
C LEU A 311 13.44 14.60 -16.42
N GLN A 312 14.42 15.43 -16.06
CA GLN A 312 14.49 16.83 -16.48
C GLN A 312 14.50 16.93 -18.00
N MET A 313 15.30 16.11 -18.70
CA MET A 313 15.33 16.09 -20.16
C MET A 313 14.03 15.58 -20.80
N ILE A 314 13.33 14.65 -20.15
CA ILE A 314 12.02 14.17 -20.60
C ILE A 314 11.00 15.32 -20.51
N VAL A 315 10.99 16.06 -19.42
CA VAL A 315 10.00 17.12 -19.16
C VAL A 315 10.36 18.45 -19.85
N ALA A 316 11.64 18.77 -20.06
CA ALA A 316 12.15 20.04 -20.59
C ALA A 316 11.85 20.33 -22.08
N SER A 317 10.79 19.76 -22.64
CA SER A 317 10.51 19.86 -24.07
C SER A 317 10.06 21.26 -24.50
N THR A 318 10.78 21.75 -25.51
CA THR A 318 10.53 22.90 -26.41
C THR A 318 9.41 22.66 -27.43
N ARG A 319 8.72 21.52 -27.34
CA ARG A 319 7.58 21.13 -28.19
C ARG A 319 6.34 20.90 -27.34
N ALA A 320 5.25 21.57 -27.67
CA ALA A 320 3.93 21.26 -27.12
C ALA A 320 3.60 19.79 -27.41
N SER A 321 3.26 19.02 -26.37
CA SER A 321 2.86 17.60 -26.47
C SER A 321 4.03 16.62 -26.76
N ARG A 322 4.54 15.93 -25.73
CA ARG A 322 5.62 14.92 -25.87
C ARG A 322 5.09 13.49 -25.75
N THR A 323 5.61 12.58 -26.57
CA THR A 323 5.51 11.12 -26.38
C THR A 323 6.81 10.55 -25.83
N LEU A 324 6.74 9.45 -25.10
CA LEU A 324 7.89 8.73 -24.57
C LEU A 324 7.73 7.23 -24.83
N SER A 325 8.72 6.62 -25.47
CA SER A 325 8.80 5.16 -25.61
C SER A 325 9.82 4.54 -24.67
N THR A 326 9.63 3.25 -24.40
CA THR A 326 10.58 2.39 -23.70
C THR A 326 11.94 2.39 -24.41
N LYS A 327 11.95 2.44 -25.75
CA LYS A 327 13.17 2.51 -26.57
C LYS A 327 13.95 3.80 -26.34
N GLU A 328 13.25 4.94 -26.33
CA GLU A 328 13.87 6.25 -26.03
C GLU A 328 14.44 6.26 -24.61
N PHE A 329 13.66 5.80 -23.63
CA PHE A 329 14.12 5.74 -22.24
C PHE A 329 15.36 4.85 -22.07
N ARG A 330 15.40 3.69 -22.74
CA ARG A 330 16.58 2.82 -22.77
C ARG A 330 17.80 3.54 -23.35
N HIS A 331 17.63 4.36 -24.38
CA HIS A 331 18.71 5.16 -24.96
C HIS A 331 19.21 6.23 -23.98
N LEU A 332 18.32 6.92 -23.27
CA LEU A 332 18.67 7.91 -22.24
C LEU A 332 19.40 7.24 -21.06
N ALA A 333 18.96 6.07 -20.63
CA ALA A 333 19.60 5.28 -19.59
C ALA A 333 21.03 4.85 -19.99
N ASN A 334 21.27 4.52 -21.26
CA ASN A 334 22.62 4.25 -21.76
C ASN A 334 23.49 5.52 -21.82
N LYS A 335 22.96 6.60 -22.40
CA LYS A 335 23.73 7.81 -22.72
C LYS A 335 24.02 8.69 -21.50
N ILE A 336 23.04 8.88 -20.64
CA ILE A 336 23.11 9.77 -19.47
C ILE A 336 23.28 8.96 -18.19
N GLY A 337 22.56 7.84 -18.09
CA GLY A 337 22.67 6.93 -16.95
C GLY A 337 23.95 6.10 -16.91
N ASN A 338 24.77 6.15 -17.97
CA ASN A 338 26.01 5.39 -18.10
C ASN A 338 25.82 3.86 -17.90
N LEU A 339 24.62 3.35 -18.16
CA LEU A 339 24.34 1.92 -18.07
C LEU A 339 24.83 1.21 -19.32
N GLU A 340 25.57 0.11 -19.16
CA GLU A 340 26.15 -0.62 -20.28
C GLU A 340 25.08 -1.24 -21.19
N ARG A 341 25.36 -1.30 -22.51
CA ARG A 341 24.44 -1.88 -23.48
C ARG A 341 24.11 -3.37 -23.22
N PRO A 342 25.07 -4.23 -22.83
CA PRO A 342 24.78 -5.62 -22.48
C PRO A 342 23.78 -5.73 -21.32
N PHE A 343 24.01 -4.98 -20.24
CA PHE A 343 23.08 -4.92 -19.09
C PHE A 343 21.66 -4.54 -19.54
N LEU A 344 21.51 -3.47 -20.32
CA LEU A 344 20.19 -3.02 -20.79
C LEU A 344 19.52 -4.00 -21.76
N LYS A 345 20.31 -4.75 -22.55
CA LYS A 345 19.80 -5.78 -23.48
C LYS A 345 19.19 -6.96 -22.73
N GLU A 346 19.73 -7.31 -21.57
CA GLU A 346 19.22 -8.39 -20.72
C GLU A 346 18.11 -7.89 -19.77
N PHE A 347 18.24 -6.66 -19.25
CA PHE A 347 17.35 -6.12 -18.23
C PHE A 347 15.90 -5.94 -18.71
N PHE A 348 15.71 -5.32 -19.88
CA PHE A 348 14.37 -4.99 -20.37
C PHE A 348 13.53 -6.23 -20.71
N PRO A 349 14.06 -7.24 -21.44
CA PRO A 349 13.33 -8.48 -21.67
C PRO A 349 12.89 -9.17 -20.38
N ARG A 350 13.76 -9.21 -19.35
CA ARG A 350 13.49 -9.89 -18.09
C ARG A 350 12.48 -9.14 -17.22
N TRP A 351 12.67 -7.84 -17.03
CA TRP A 351 11.86 -7.07 -16.08
C TRP A 351 10.60 -6.43 -16.65
N ILE A 352 10.57 -6.17 -17.96
CA ILE A 352 9.49 -5.41 -18.61
C ILE A 352 8.68 -6.31 -19.54
N GLU A 353 9.35 -7.08 -20.40
CA GLU A 353 8.66 -7.91 -21.41
C GLU A 353 8.21 -9.26 -20.83
N SER A 354 8.92 -9.81 -19.84
CA SER A 354 8.53 -11.06 -19.18
C SER A 354 7.89 -10.88 -17.80
N CYS A 355 7.27 -11.95 -17.30
CA CYS A 355 6.79 -12.06 -15.93
C CYS A 355 7.80 -12.80 -15.05
N GLY A 356 7.63 -12.65 -13.74
CA GLY A 356 8.48 -13.29 -12.75
C GLY A 356 9.51 -12.36 -12.12
N CYS A 357 9.92 -12.72 -10.91
CA CYS A 357 10.99 -12.11 -10.14
C CYS A 357 12.06 -13.17 -9.80
N PRO A 358 13.35 -12.81 -9.61
CA PRO A 358 14.37 -13.70 -9.11
C PRO A 358 14.02 -14.17 -7.71
N ILE A 359 14.12 -15.47 -7.49
CA ILE A 359 14.12 -16.07 -6.16
C ILE A 359 15.57 -16.40 -5.81
N MET A 360 16.07 -15.83 -4.72
CA MET A 360 17.38 -16.15 -4.17
C MET A 360 17.21 -16.86 -2.85
N ARG A 361 17.67 -18.11 -2.75
CA ARG A 361 17.76 -18.83 -1.47
C ARG A 361 19.21 -18.93 -1.08
N LEU A 362 19.58 -18.41 0.08
CA LEU A 362 20.96 -18.43 0.52
C LEU A 362 21.10 -19.02 1.92
N GLY A 363 22.25 -19.64 2.16
CA GLY A 363 22.66 -20.17 3.45
C GLY A 363 24.15 -19.92 3.67
N ILE A 364 24.56 -19.83 4.94
CA ILE A 364 25.93 -19.48 5.30
C ILE A 364 26.66 -20.59 6.05
N SER A 365 27.96 -20.68 5.82
CA SER A 365 28.91 -21.48 6.60
C SER A 365 30.16 -20.65 6.89
N TYR A 366 30.63 -20.62 8.13
CA TYR A 366 31.84 -19.90 8.50
C TYR A 366 33.02 -20.85 8.66
N ASN A 367 34.06 -20.64 7.84
CA ASN A 367 35.29 -21.41 7.87
C ASN A 367 36.33 -20.76 8.77
N LYS A 368 36.39 -21.18 10.04
CA LYS A 368 37.32 -20.64 11.05
C LYS A 368 38.80 -20.73 10.63
N ARG A 369 39.20 -21.78 9.89
CA ARG A 369 40.61 -21.99 9.50
C ARG A 369 41.06 -21.02 8.43
N ARG A 370 40.18 -20.74 7.45
CA ARG A 370 40.46 -19.80 6.35
C ARG A 370 40.07 -18.36 6.69
N ASN A 371 39.29 -18.15 7.74
CA ASN A 371 38.63 -16.89 8.07
C ASN A 371 37.78 -16.35 6.90
N LEU A 372 36.97 -17.23 6.32
CA LEU A 372 36.09 -16.93 5.19
C LEU A 372 34.65 -17.34 5.51
N VAL A 373 33.69 -16.62 4.95
CA VAL A 373 32.28 -17.01 4.93
C VAL A 373 31.98 -17.62 3.57
N GLU A 374 31.50 -18.86 3.57
CA GLU A 374 31.01 -19.56 2.40
C GLU A 374 29.50 -19.33 2.31
N LEU A 375 29.08 -18.63 1.26
CA LEU A 375 27.68 -18.31 0.99
C LEU A 375 27.18 -19.25 -0.11
N ALA A 376 26.36 -20.22 0.26
CA ALA A 376 25.66 -21.08 -0.69
C ALA A 376 24.45 -20.35 -1.24
N VAL A 377 24.32 -20.29 -2.56
CA VAL A 377 23.30 -19.52 -3.28
C VAL A 377 22.55 -20.46 -4.22
N SER A 378 21.23 -20.47 -4.12
CA SER A 378 20.32 -21.09 -5.07
C SER A 378 19.47 -20.02 -5.75
N ARG A 379 19.32 -20.13 -7.08
CA ARG A 379 18.59 -19.17 -7.91
C ARG A 379 17.36 -19.83 -8.54
N GLY A 380 16.25 -19.10 -8.54
CA GLY A 380 14.98 -19.50 -9.14
C GLY A 380 14.19 -18.32 -9.69
N CYS A 381 12.95 -18.56 -10.09
CA CYS A 381 12.02 -17.56 -10.63
C CYS A 381 10.62 -17.78 -10.05
N THR A 382 9.87 -16.70 -9.80
CA THR A 382 8.48 -16.77 -9.33
C THR A 382 7.50 -17.18 -10.44
N ALA A 383 7.83 -16.92 -11.70
CA ALA A 383 7.02 -17.37 -12.84
C ALA A 383 7.01 -18.91 -12.91
N LYS A 384 5.82 -19.49 -13.06
CA LYS A 384 5.65 -20.94 -13.21
C LYS A 384 6.07 -21.35 -14.63
N ALA A 385 6.79 -22.46 -14.75
CA ALA A 385 7.05 -23.06 -16.06
C ALA A 385 5.73 -23.63 -16.62
N ASP A 386 5.43 -23.33 -17.89
CA ASP A 386 4.23 -23.84 -18.55
C ASP A 386 4.33 -25.36 -18.73
N PRO A 387 3.37 -26.17 -18.22
CA PRO A 387 3.42 -27.63 -18.35
C PRO A 387 3.13 -28.16 -19.77
N GLY A 388 2.81 -27.28 -20.73
CA GLY A 388 2.18 -27.66 -22.01
C GLY A 388 2.90 -27.22 -23.29
N SER A 389 4.11 -26.63 -23.22
CA SER A 389 4.88 -26.40 -24.45
C SER A 389 5.56 -27.69 -24.88
N ASP A 390 4.91 -28.44 -25.77
CA ASP A 390 5.51 -29.56 -26.48
C ASP A 390 6.87 -29.15 -27.04
N SER A 391 7.90 -29.87 -26.63
CA SER A 391 9.29 -29.75 -27.04
C SER A 391 9.49 -30.19 -28.49
N HIS A 392 8.91 -29.44 -29.43
CA HIS A 392 9.14 -29.62 -30.87
C HIS A 392 8.99 -28.30 -31.64
N VAL A 393 9.84 -27.30 -31.33
CA VAL A 393 10.21 -26.24 -32.28
C VAL A 393 11.69 -25.90 -32.07
N ASN A 394 12.52 -26.27 -33.06
CA ASN A 394 13.87 -25.78 -33.37
C ASN A 394 14.72 -25.23 -32.20
N GLY A 395 15.57 -26.09 -31.63
CA GLY A 395 17.03 -25.95 -31.60
C GLY A 395 17.74 -24.75 -30.95
N ASP A 396 17.05 -23.66 -30.58
CA ASP A 396 17.69 -22.44 -30.04
C ASP A 396 16.94 -21.83 -28.83
N ILE A 397 15.99 -22.56 -28.21
CA ILE A 397 15.31 -22.12 -26.97
C ILE A 397 15.47 -23.19 -25.88
N GLN A 398 16.73 -23.59 -25.67
CA GLN A 398 17.12 -24.43 -24.53
C GLN A 398 18.07 -23.66 -23.62
N GLU A 399 17.69 -22.44 -23.24
CA GLU A 399 18.48 -21.54 -22.37
C GLU A 399 17.59 -20.70 -21.44
N GLY A 400 16.55 -21.30 -20.85
CA GLY A 400 15.85 -20.74 -19.68
C GLY A 400 16.72 -20.62 -18.40
N ALA A 401 18.04 -20.80 -18.54
CA ALA A 401 19.07 -20.74 -17.51
C ALA A 401 19.97 -19.50 -17.61
N THR A 402 19.54 -18.45 -18.32
CA THR A 402 20.20 -17.14 -18.26
C THR A 402 19.56 -16.33 -17.14
N GLY A 403 20.28 -16.15 -16.03
CA GLY A 403 19.75 -15.49 -14.83
C GLY A 403 19.51 -13.99 -15.03
N TRP A 404 19.50 -13.23 -13.94
CA TRP A 404 19.17 -11.80 -13.99
C TRP A 404 20.45 -10.96 -14.10
N PRO A 405 20.47 -9.87 -14.88
CA PRO A 405 21.67 -9.06 -15.00
C PRO A 405 21.95 -8.30 -13.69
N GLY A 406 23.24 -8.16 -13.36
CA GLY A 406 23.71 -7.35 -12.24
C GLY A 406 24.40 -8.14 -11.14
N MET A 407 24.99 -7.39 -10.21
CA MET A 407 25.66 -7.88 -9.02
C MET A 407 24.91 -7.33 -7.80
N MET A 408 24.51 -8.21 -6.90
CA MET A 408 23.83 -7.88 -5.66
C MET A 408 24.85 -7.70 -4.53
N SER A 409 24.59 -6.75 -3.66
CA SER A 409 25.43 -6.46 -2.51
C SER A 409 25.10 -7.34 -1.30
N VAL A 410 26.12 -7.88 -0.64
CA VAL A 410 26.00 -8.61 0.64
C VAL A 410 26.74 -7.83 1.71
N ARG A 411 26.03 -7.45 2.78
CA ARG A 411 26.58 -6.72 3.92
C ARG A 411 26.80 -7.66 5.10
N VAL A 412 28.05 -7.78 5.53
CA VAL A 412 28.46 -8.63 6.65
C VAL A 412 28.70 -7.75 7.87
N HIS A 413 27.92 -7.97 8.94
CA HIS A 413 28.14 -7.33 10.23
C HIS A 413 29.01 -8.25 11.09
N GLU A 414 30.19 -7.76 11.45
CA GLU A 414 31.18 -8.49 12.25
C GLU A 414 31.43 -7.77 13.58
N THR A 415 32.21 -8.37 14.48
CA THR A 415 32.56 -7.74 15.77
C THR A 415 33.33 -6.44 15.61
N ASP A 416 34.17 -6.33 14.57
CA ASP A 416 35.09 -5.20 14.40
C ASP A 416 34.55 -4.14 13.43
N GLY A 417 33.41 -4.38 12.77
CA GLY A 417 32.84 -3.45 11.81
C GLY A 417 31.79 -4.05 10.88
N VAL A 418 31.38 -3.26 9.89
CA VAL A 418 30.40 -3.64 8.85
C VAL A 418 31.09 -3.54 7.49
N TYR A 419 30.98 -4.58 6.68
CA TYR A 419 31.68 -4.70 5.40
C TYR A 419 30.69 -5.04 4.28
N ASP A 420 30.71 -4.25 3.20
CA ASP A 420 29.88 -4.44 2.00
C ASP A 420 30.67 -5.19 0.92
N HIS A 421 30.09 -6.27 0.40
CA HIS A 421 30.66 -7.12 -0.63
C HIS A 421 29.73 -7.16 -1.87
N PRO A 422 30.01 -6.38 -2.94
CA PRO A 422 29.22 -6.36 -4.17
C PRO A 422 29.59 -7.52 -5.10
N ILE A 423 29.48 -8.76 -4.60
CA ILE A 423 30.07 -9.93 -5.25
C ILE A 423 29.07 -11.01 -5.64
N LEU A 424 27.78 -10.83 -5.38
CA LEU A 424 26.78 -11.88 -5.60
C LEU A 424 26.16 -11.72 -7.00
N PRO A 425 26.56 -12.52 -8.01
CA PRO A 425 25.99 -12.38 -9.34
C PRO A 425 24.53 -12.84 -9.34
N MET A 426 23.68 -12.05 -9.99
CA MET A 426 22.25 -12.33 -10.15
C MET A 426 21.98 -13.40 -11.22
N ALA A 427 22.96 -13.62 -12.10
CA ALA A 427 23.00 -14.69 -13.09
C ALA A 427 24.10 -15.71 -12.80
N GLY A 428 24.02 -16.88 -13.44
CA GLY A 428 24.99 -17.97 -13.31
C GLY A 428 24.33 -19.29 -12.98
N GLU A 429 25.13 -20.24 -12.50
CA GLU A 429 24.67 -21.59 -12.13
C GLU A 429 23.52 -21.53 -11.10
N ALA A 430 22.60 -22.48 -11.21
CA ALA A 430 21.44 -22.58 -10.33
C ALA A 430 21.82 -22.76 -8.86
N LEU A 431 22.98 -23.38 -8.60
CA LEU A 431 23.60 -23.53 -7.29
C LEU A 431 25.06 -23.08 -7.39
N GLN A 432 25.46 -22.13 -6.55
CA GLN A 432 26.82 -21.61 -6.53
C GLN A 432 27.25 -21.33 -5.09
N VAL A 433 28.52 -21.57 -4.77
CA VAL A 433 29.12 -21.11 -3.51
C VAL A 433 29.98 -19.89 -3.80
N VAL A 434 29.76 -18.81 -3.06
CA VAL A 434 30.54 -17.57 -3.14
C VAL A 434 31.33 -17.42 -1.84
N GLU A 435 32.62 -17.13 -1.96
CA GLU A 435 33.49 -16.91 -0.79
C GLU A 435 33.56 -15.42 -0.46
N LEU A 436 33.29 -15.07 0.80
CA LEU A 436 33.39 -13.73 1.37
C LEU A 436 34.56 -13.68 2.36
N GLN A 437 35.40 -12.66 2.25
CA GLN A 437 36.47 -12.44 3.22
C GLN A 437 35.87 -11.98 4.55
N CYS A 438 36.17 -12.70 5.64
CA CYS A 438 35.90 -12.20 6.99
C CYS A 438 37.09 -11.38 7.48
N HIS A 439 36.84 -10.17 7.97
CA HIS A 439 37.90 -9.21 8.34
C HIS A 439 38.28 -9.32 9.82
N SER A 440 37.28 -9.55 10.67
CA SER A 440 37.43 -9.70 12.10
C SER A 440 38.14 -11.00 12.45
N LYS A 441 38.95 -10.98 13.51
CA LYS A 441 39.68 -12.15 14.00
C LYS A 441 39.18 -12.55 15.36
N LEU A 442 38.93 -13.84 15.57
CA LEU A 442 38.60 -14.37 16.89
C LEU A 442 39.75 -14.11 17.87
N ALA A 443 39.47 -13.40 18.96
CA ALA A 443 40.45 -13.12 20.00
C ALA A 443 40.87 -14.44 20.68
N ALA A 444 42.15 -14.81 20.58
CA ALA A 444 42.69 -15.97 21.29
C ALA A 444 42.74 -15.66 22.80
N LYS A 445 41.81 -16.19 23.60
CA LYS A 445 41.93 -16.12 25.06
C LYS A 445 43.10 -16.97 25.53
N ARG A 446 44.17 -16.31 26.01
CA ARG A 446 45.18 -16.93 26.88
C ARG A 446 44.51 -17.30 28.19
N PHE A 447 44.29 -18.59 28.42
CA PHE A 447 43.95 -19.08 29.75
C PHE A 447 45.13 -18.80 30.69
N GLN A 448 44.98 -17.84 31.62
CA GLN A 448 45.82 -17.81 32.81
C GLN A 448 45.49 -19.07 33.62
N LYS A 449 46.44 -20.02 33.68
CA LYS A 449 46.38 -21.17 34.58
C LYS A 449 46.23 -20.65 36.01
N THR A 450 45.03 -20.75 36.58
CA THR A 450 44.86 -20.66 38.02
C THR A 450 45.62 -21.83 38.66
N LYS A 451 46.41 -21.47 39.67
CA LYS A 451 47.31 -22.35 40.42
C LYS A 451 46.48 -23.40 41.17
N LYS A 452 46.91 -24.67 41.08
CA LYS A 452 46.43 -25.81 41.87
C LYS A 452 46.20 -25.45 43.35
N GLY A 453 45.02 -25.78 43.89
CA GLY A 453 44.76 -25.82 45.34
C GLY A 453 43.36 -26.34 45.70
N SER A 454 43.35 -27.46 46.43
CA SER A 454 42.27 -28.10 47.23
C SER A 454 41.05 -28.78 46.55
N LYS A 455 40.72 -29.96 47.10
CA LYS A 455 39.74 -30.99 46.73
C LYS A 455 38.35 -30.75 47.39
N PRO A 456 37.31 -31.54 47.06
CA PRO A 456 35.92 -31.10 46.91
C PRO A 456 35.04 -31.33 48.14
N ASP A 457 33.89 -30.65 48.17
CA ASP A 457 32.70 -31.14 48.86
C ASP A 457 31.48 -30.89 47.96
N GLY A 458 30.60 -31.88 47.88
CA GLY A 458 29.58 -31.99 46.82
C GLY A 458 28.21 -31.45 47.20
N SER A 459 27.43 -31.05 46.20
CA SER A 459 25.99 -31.35 46.06
C SER A 459 25.40 -30.67 44.82
N ASP A 460 24.62 -31.47 44.09
CA ASP A 460 23.49 -31.15 43.20
C ASP A 460 23.74 -30.63 41.77
N ASP A 461 23.66 -31.62 40.87
CA ASP A 461 23.33 -31.54 39.46
C ASP A 461 21.94 -30.91 39.23
N ASN A 462 21.88 -29.70 38.63
CA ASN A 462 20.82 -29.29 37.71
C ASN A 462 21.08 -27.92 37.03
N VAL A 463 22.22 -27.79 36.32
CA VAL A 463 22.52 -26.54 35.55
C VAL A 463 23.07 -26.87 34.15
N ASP A 464 22.47 -27.81 33.43
CA ASP A 464 22.97 -28.18 32.09
C ASP A 464 21.88 -28.25 31.01
N ALA A 465 21.07 -27.20 30.92
CA ALA A 465 20.26 -26.92 29.72
C ALA A 465 20.49 -25.50 29.17
N SER A 466 20.76 -24.49 30.01
CA SER A 466 21.01 -23.10 29.56
C SER A 466 22.44 -22.84 29.07
N THR A 467 23.37 -23.76 29.33
CA THR A 467 24.79 -23.62 29.00
C THR A 467 25.15 -24.10 27.60
N GLN A 468 24.29 -24.89 26.93
CA GLN A 468 24.58 -25.47 25.62
C GLN A 468 24.23 -24.53 24.46
N GLU A 469 23.14 -23.77 24.55
CA GLU A 469 22.76 -22.81 23.50
C GLU A 469 23.68 -21.57 23.47
N ASN A 470 24.19 -21.12 24.61
CA ASN A 470 25.12 -19.98 24.68
C ASN A 470 26.55 -20.31 24.20
N ARG A 471 26.91 -21.59 24.02
CA ARG A 471 28.27 -21.98 23.60
C ARG A 471 28.52 -21.80 22.10
N THR A 472 27.49 -21.74 21.26
CA THR A 472 27.66 -21.54 19.81
C THR A 472 27.97 -20.09 19.43
N SER A 473 27.58 -19.11 20.26
CA SER A 473 27.81 -17.67 20.00
C SER A 473 29.27 -17.23 20.09
N MET A 474 30.18 -18.01 20.68
CA MET A 474 31.58 -17.59 20.88
C MET A 474 32.55 -18.07 19.80
N ASP A 475 32.05 -18.75 18.78
CA ASP A 475 32.85 -19.49 17.82
C ASP A 475 32.98 -18.81 16.45
N SER A 476 32.35 -17.65 16.26
CA SER A 476 32.36 -16.87 15.02
C SER A 476 32.39 -15.38 15.33
N PRO A 477 33.17 -14.56 14.58
CA PRO A 477 33.14 -13.11 14.72
C PRO A 477 31.95 -12.47 13.97
N LEU A 478 31.07 -13.27 13.36
CA LEU A 478 29.90 -12.78 12.62
C LEU A 478 28.73 -12.47 13.56
N LEU A 479 28.12 -11.29 13.38
CA LEU A 479 26.95 -10.86 14.15
C LEU A 479 25.64 -11.13 13.40
N TRP A 480 25.54 -10.69 12.14
CA TRP A 480 24.47 -11.01 11.18
C TRP A 480 24.91 -10.67 9.75
N ILE A 481 24.20 -11.19 8.75
CA ILE A 481 24.45 -10.88 7.33
C ILE A 481 23.16 -10.41 6.68
N ARG A 482 23.28 -9.41 5.80
CA ARG A 482 22.20 -8.88 4.99
C ARG A 482 22.49 -9.05 3.52
N VAL A 483 21.45 -9.37 2.76
CA VAL A 483 21.50 -9.49 1.31
C VAL A 483 20.63 -8.39 0.73
N ASP A 484 21.16 -7.67 -0.25
CA ASP A 484 20.56 -6.50 -0.88
C ASP A 484 20.07 -5.42 0.13
N PRO A 485 20.98 -4.86 0.96
CA PRO A 485 20.58 -3.91 2.00
C PRO A 485 19.96 -2.61 1.47
N GLU A 486 20.20 -2.25 0.20
CA GLU A 486 19.67 -1.03 -0.42
C GLU A 486 18.45 -1.27 -1.33
N MET A 487 17.95 -2.51 -1.41
CA MET A 487 16.89 -2.95 -2.33
C MET A 487 17.19 -2.52 -3.77
N GLU A 488 18.41 -2.80 -4.21
CA GLU A 488 18.90 -2.53 -5.56
C GLU A 488 18.10 -3.30 -6.60
N TYR A 489 17.59 -4.49 -6.25
CA TYR A 489 16.83 -5.33 -7.15
C TYR A 489 15.43 -5.65 -6.60
N LEU A 490 14.48 -5.81 -7.52
CA LEU A 490 13.22 -6.46 -7.23
C LEU A 490 13.50 -7.96 -7.15
N ALA A 491 13.49 -8.56 -5.96
CA ALA A 491 13.81 -9.97 -5.79
C ALA A 491 13.12 -10.55 -4.55
N GLU A 492 12.84 -11.85 -4.58
CA GLU A 492 12.43 -12.62 -3.41
C GLU A 492 13.65 -13.27 -2.78
N ILE A 493 14.02 -12.83 -1.57
CA ILE A 493 15.24 -13.28 -0.88
C ILE A 493 14.85 -14.13 0.34
N HIS A 494 15.28 -15.40 0.32
CA HIS A 494 15.16 -16.35 1.42
C HIS A 494 16.55 -16.60 2.01
N PHE A 495 16.84 -15.99 3.15
CA PHE A 495 18.14 -16.12 3.79
C PHE A 495 18.07 -17.05 5.00
N HIS A 496 19.03 -17.96 5.12
CA HIS A 496 19.16 -18.87 6.26
C HIS A 496 20.45 -18.55 7.02
N GLN A 497 20.29 -18.01 8.23
CA GLN A 497 21.37 -17.78 9.20
C GLN A 497 20.90 -18.22 10.60
N PRO A 498 21.82 -18.51 11.54
CA PRO A 498 21.50 -18.85 12.92
C PRO A 498 20.51 -17.90 13.60
N ILE A 499 19.64 -18.42 14.48
CA ILE A 499 18.58 -17.65 15.17
C ILE A 499 19.16 -16.44 15.92
N GLN A 500 20.30 -16.60 16.59
CA GLN A 500 20.95 -15.49 17.31
C GLN A 500 21.36 -14.33 16.37
N MET A 501 21.67 -14.61 15.10
CA MET A 501 21.97 -13.57 14.11
C MET A 501 20.71 -12.80 13.73
N TRP A 502 19.54 -13.45 13.63
CA TRP A 502 18.26 -12.77 13.44
C TRP A 502 17.86 -11.91 14.64
N ILE A 503 18.07 -12.41 15.86
CA ILE A 503 17.85 -11.63 17.09
C ILE A 503 18.78 -10.40 17.10
N ASN A 504 20.07 -10.58 16.81
CA ASN A 504 21.02 -9.47 16.70
C ASN A 504 20.58 -8.45 15.63
N GLN A 505 20.13 -8.92 14.47
CA GLN A 505 19.65 -8.07 13.38
C GLN A 505 18.44 -7.25 13.81
N LEU A 506 17.48 -7.85 14.51
CA LEU A 506 16.30 -7.16 15.03
C LEU A 506 16.67 -6.09 16.08
N GLU A 507 17.54 -6.42 17.02
CA GLU A 507 17.85 -5.54 18.16
C GLU A 507 18.88 -4.45 17.84
N LYS A 508 19.80 -4.70 16.90
CA LYS A 508 20.98 -3.83 16.68
C LYS A 508 20.97 -3.08 15.36
N ASP A 509 20.29 -3.60 14.33
CA ASP A 509 20.17 -2.88 13.06
C ASP A 509 19.18 -1.72 13.20
N LYS A 510 19.45 -0.61 12.51
CA LYS A 510 18.61 0.59 12.50
C LYS A 510 17.74 0.67 11.26
N ASP A 511 17.97 -0.20 10.28
CA ASP A 511 17.22 -0.21 9.05
C ASP A 511 15.89 -0.98 9.19
N VAL A 512 14.80 -0.32 8.82
CA VAL A 512 13.44 -0.86 9.00
C VAL A 512 13.16 -2.13 8.19
N ILE A 513 13.85 -2.31 7.06
CA ILE A 513 13.69 -3.50 6.20
C ILE A 513 14.37 -4.68 6.88
N SER A 514 15.59 -4.46 7.38
CA SER A 514 16.33 -5.44 8.17
C SER A 514 15.52 -5.97 9.35
N GLN A 515 14.89 -5.07 10.10
CA GLN A 515 14.06 -5.40 11.26
C GLN A 515 12.79 -6.15 10.84
N SER A 516 12.09 -5.68 9.80
CA SER A 516 10.89 -6.36 9.26
C SER A 516 11.20 -7.76 8.73
N GLN A 517 12.33 -7.94 8.04
CA GLN A 517 12.81 -9.25 7.58
C GLN A 517 13.11 -10.18 8.76
N ALA A 518 13.80 -9.69 9.80
CA ALA A 518 14.09 -10.47 10.98
C ALA A 518 12.81 -10.94 11.69
N ILE A 519 11.83 -10.05 11.87
CA ILE A 519 10.52 -10.40 12.46
C ILE A 519 9.82 -11.48 11.62
N ALA A 520 9.75 -11.30 10.30
CA ALA A 520 9.07 -12.25 9.41
C ALA A 520 9.69 -13.65 9.41
N VAL A 521 11.01 -13.75 9.68
CA VAL A 521 11.70 -15.05 9.82
C VAL A 521 11.48 -15.63 11.22
N LEU A 522 11.64 -14.82 12.27
CA LEU A 522 11.47 -15.23 13.67
C LEU A 522 10.05 -15.72 13.96
N GLU A 523 9.03 -15.11 13.34
CA GLU A 523 7.62 -15.51 13.43
C GLU A 523 7.37 -16.93 12.89
N LYS A 524 8.10 -17.33 11.84
CA LYS A 524 7.87 -18.60 11.12
C LYS A 524 8.68 -19.78 11.67
N LEU A 525 9.39 -19.59 12.77
CA LEU A 525 10.23 -20.65 13.35
C LEU A 525 9.35 -21.79 13.90
N PRO A 526 9.68 -23.06 13.60
CA PRO A 526 8.90 -24.21 14.07
C PRO A 526 9.07 -24.49 15.56
N GLN A 527 10.20 -24.11 16.15
CA GLN A 527 10.49 -24.22 17.58
C GLN A 527 10.70 -22.82 18.15
N LEU A 528 9.81 -22.44 19.06
CA LEU A 528 9.80 -21.11 19.66
C LEU A 528 10.61 -21.13 20.95
N SER A 529 11.59 -20.23 21.06
CA SER A 529 12.38 -20.06 22.28
C SER A 529 11.99 -18.77 23.00
N PHE A 530 12.15 -18.76 24.33
CA PHE A 530 11.94 -17.55 25.13
C PHE A 530 12.85 -16.38 24.68
N ALA A 531 14.02 -16.67 24.10
CA ALA A 531 14.91 -15.64 23.55
C ALA A 531 14.25 -14.88 22.39
N VAL A 532 13.55 -15.58 21.49
CA VAL A 532 12.82 -14.96 20.37
C VAL A 532 11.66 -14.12 20.87
N ILE A 533 10.84 -14.66 21.77
CA ILE A 533 9.70 -13.95 22.36
C ILE A 533 10.17 -12.67 23.09
N ASN A 534 11.24 -12.78 23.88
CA ASN A 534 11.80 -11.63 24.57
C ASN A 534 12.38 -10.58 23.61
N ALA A 535 13.06 -10.99 22.54
CA ALA A 535 13.57 -10.07 21.52
C ALA A 535 12.42 -9.30 20.83
N LEU A 536 11.35 -10.00 20.43
CA LEU A 536 10.16 -9.37 19.84
C LEU A 536 9.48 -8.41 20.83
N ASN A 537 9.34 -8.80 22.10
CA ASN A 537 8.77 -7.94 23.14
C ASN A 537 9.65 -6.72 23.44
N ASN A 538 10.97 -6.88 23.48
CA ASN A 538 11.91 -5.77 23.67
C ASN A 538 11.79 -4.77 22.51
N PHE A 539 11.71 -5.27 21.27
CA PHE A 539 11.53 -4.43 20.09
C PHE A 539 10.18 -3.71 20.10
N LEU A 540 9.08 -4.39 20.47
CA LEU A 540 7.77 -3.76 20.63
C LEU A 540 7.81 -2.60 21.65
N ASN A 541 8.59 -2.73 22.72
CA ASN A 541 8.76 -1.72 23.75
C ASN A 541 9.73 -0.58 23.39
N ASP A 542 10.52 -0.70 22.33
CA ASP A 542 11.43 0.37 21.89
C ASP A 542 10.64 1.50 21.23
N THR A 543 10.48 2.62 21.94
CA THR A 543 9.76 3.80 21.44
C THR A 543 10.50 4.51 20.30
N LYS A 544 11.79 4.24 20.09
CA LYS A 544 12.57 4.80 18.98
C LYS A 544 12.43 3.99 17.70
N ALA A 545 11.95 2.75 17.80
CA ALA A 545 11.73 1.89 16.64
C ALA A 545 10.54 2.40 15.80
N PHE A 546 10.60 2.15 14.50
CA PHE A 546 9.58 2.61 13.58
C PHE A 546 8.23 1.91 13.86
N TRP A 547 7.18 2.69 14.07
CA TRP A 547 5.88 2.21 14.57
C TRP A 547 5.28 1.06 13.74
N ARG A 548 5.43 1.06 12.41
CA ARG A 548 4.92 -0.04 11.57
C ARG A 548 5.62 -1.36 11.83
N VAL A 549 6.92 -1.34 12.10
CA VAL A 549 7.70 -2.54 12.41
C VAL A 549 7.42 -3.00 13.84
N ARG A 550 7.11 -2.07 14.77
CA ARG A 550 6.61 -2.43 16.11
C ARG A 550 5.24 -3.12 16.02
N VAL A 551 4.37 -2.68 15.12
CA VAL A 551 3.09 -3.37 14.83
C VAL A 551 3.34 -4.79 14.29
N GLU A 552 4.31 -4.99 13.40
CA GLU A 552 4.71 -6.34 12.96
C GLU A 552 5.22 -7.20 14.12
N ALA A 553 6.03 -6.64 15.02
CA ALA A 553 6.49 -7.36 16.21
C ALA A 553 5.33 -7.76 17.13
N ALA A 554 4.30 -6.92 17.26
CA ALA A 554 3.08 -7.26 18.01
C ALA A 554 2.32 -8.43 17.37
N TYR A 555 2.18 -8.45 16.03
CA TYR A 555 1.58 -9.58 15.33
C TYR A 555 2.42 -10.86 15.44
N ALA A 556 3.74 -10.75 15.32
CA ALA A 556 4.63 -11.89 15.53
C ALA A 556 4.51 -12.45 16.96
N LEU A 557 4.42 -11.58 17.99
CA LEU A 557 4.17 -12.03 19.37
C LEU A 557 2.85 -12.80 19.51
N ALA A 558 1.81 -12.43 18.75
CA ALA A 558 0.56 -13.17 18.76
C ALA A 558 0.69 -14.57 18.15
N VAL A 559 1.41 -14.69 17.04
CA VAL A 559 1.66 -15.97 16.34
C VAL A 559 2.59 -16.87 17.15
N THR A 560 3.57 -16.30 17.85
CA THR A 560 4.51 -17.04 18.71
C THR A 560 3.94 -17.40 20.09
N ALA A 561 2.71 -17.01 20.41
CA ALA A 561 2.08 -17.40 21.67
C ALA A 561 1.61 -18.85 21.62
N SER A 562 2.18 -19.71 22.46
CA SER A 562 1.84 -21.14 22.54
C SER A 562 1.70 -21.60 23.99
N GLU A 563 1.01 -22.72 24.23
CA GLU A 563 0.91 -23.32 25.57
C GLU A 563 2.28 -23.83 26.07
N GLU A 564 3.18 -24.22 25.17
CA GLU A 564 4.57 -24.61 25.50
C GLU A 564 5.39 -23.45 26.09
N THR A 565 5.01 -22.22 25.78
CA THR A 565 5.65 -20.98 26.25
C THR A 565 4.81 -20.27 27.30
N ASP A 566 3.87 -20.98 27.94
CA ASP A 566 2.91 -20.43 28.91
C ASP A 566 2.14 -19.21 28.39
N LEU A 567 1.86 -19.17 27.09
CA LEU A 567 1.25 -18.03 26.39
C LEU A 567 2.01 -16.71 26.63
N ALA A 568 3.33 -16.74 26.77
CA ALA A 568 4.16 -15.57 27.05
C ALA A 568 3.89 -14.42 26.06
N GLY A 569 3.71 -14.70 24.78
CA GLY A 569 3.36 -13.69 23.76
C GLY A 569 2.08 -12.91 24.09
N LEU A 570 1.02 -13.60 24.53
CA LEU A 570 -0.23 -12.97 24.99
C LEU A 570 0.01 -12.12 26.23
N LEU A 571 0.75 -12.65 27.21
CA LEU A 571 1.06 -11.92 28.45
C LEU A 571 1.86 -10.64 28.16
N HIS A 572 2.83 -10.69 27.23
CA HIS A 572 3.60 -9.53 26.80
C HIS A 572 2.73 -8.48 26.12
N LEU A 573 1.83 -8.87 25.20
CA LEU A 573 0.91 -7.95 24.52
C LEU A 573 -0.03 -7.26 25.51
N VAL A 574 -0.65 -8.02 26.42
CA VAL A 574 -1.55 -7.47 27.45
C VAL A 574 -0.78 -6.56 28.41
N LYS A 575 0.42 -6.97 28.84
CA LYS A 575 1.28 -6.14 29.70
C LYS A 575 1.70 -4.84 29.02
N PHE A 576 2.10 -4.91 27.75
CA PHE A 576 2.49 -3.75 26.94
C PHE A 576 1.37 -2.72 26.86
N TYR A 577 0.14 -3.17 26.60
CA TYR A 577 -1.01 -2.28 26.49
C TYR A 577 -1.39 -1.68 27.84
N LYS A 578 -1.47 -2.53 28.89
CA LYS A 578 -1.81 -2.09 30.25
C LYS A 578 -0.80 -1.10 30.80
N SER A 579 0.50 -1.27 30.57
CA SER A 579 1.51 -0.34 31.08
C SER A 579 1.40 1.08 30.50
N ARG A 580 0.71 1.25 29.37
CA ARG A 580 0.53 2.54 28.69
C ARG A 580 -0.85 3.13 28.90
N ARG A 581 -1.87 2.28 28.91
CA ARG A 581 -3.27 2.72 28.88
C ARG A 581 -4.02 2.48 30.19
N PHE A 582 -3.49 1.73 31.16
CA PHE A 582 -4.21 1.45 32.40
C PHE A 582 -3.68 2.27 33.58
N ASP A 583 -4.57 2.59 34.49
CA ASP A 583 -4.25 3.10 35.81
C ASP A 583 -3.76 1.94 36.70
N THR A 584 -2.61 2.11 37.36
CA THR A 584 -1.99 1.06 38.18
C THR A 584 -2.75 0.79 39.47
N ASP A 585 -3.48 1.79 39.97
CA ASP A 585 -4.15 1.76 41.26
C ASP A 585 -5.59 1.26 41.09
N ILE A 586 -6.27 1.68 40.02
CA ILE A 586 -7.68 1.35 39.74
C ILE A 586 -7.81 0.08 38.86
N GLY A 587 -6.79 -0.23 38.05
CA GLY A 587 -6.82 -1.36 37.13
C GLY A 587 -7.78 -1.20 35.95
N LEU A 588 -8.20 0.03 35.64
CA LEU A 588 -9.05 0.38 34.50
C LEU A 588 -8.29 1.19 33.45
N PRO A 589 -8.73 1.16 32.17
CA PRO A 589 -8.19 2.05 31.14
C PRO A 589 -8.33 3.54 31.53
N ARG A 590 -7.28 4.32 31.28
CA ARG A 590 -7.27 5.78 31.34
C ARG A 590 -8.04 6.36 30.14
N PRO A 591 -8.52 7.60 30.23
CA PRO A 591 -9.05 8.31 29.06
C PRO A 591 -8.08 8.28 27.87
N ASN A 592 -8.62 8.27 26.65
CA ASN A 592 -7.84 8.26 25.41
C ASN A 592 -6.97 9.51 25.30
N ASP A 593 -5.77 9.33 24.74
CA ASP A 593 -4.85 10.40 24.40
C ASP A 593 -4.09 10.00 23.13
N PHE A 594 -4.39 10.68 22.01
CA PHE A 594 -3.81 10.34 20.70
C PHE A 594 -2.78 11.37 20.21
N HIS A 595 -2.20 12.18 21.09
CA HIS A 595 -1.17 13.16 20.71
C HIS A 595 0.13 12.49 20.22
N ASP A 596 0.50 11.35 20.80
CA ASP A 596 1.61 10.53 20.29
C ASP A 596 1.11 9.63 19.15
N ILE A 597 1.13 10.17 17.93
CA ILE A 597 0.62 9.50 16.72
C ILE A 597 1.34 8.16 16.46
N PRO A 598 2.69 8.05 16.53
CA PRO A 598 3.36 6.75 16.41
C PRO A 598 2.89 5.72 17.45
N GLU A 599 2.77 6.10 18.72
CA GLU A 599 2.35 5.17 19.78
C GLU A 599 0.86 4.79 19.64
N TYR A 600 0.02 5.72 19.21
CA TYR A 600 -1.39 5.48 18.88
C TYR A 600 -1.54 4.31 17.91
N PHE A 601 -0.84 4.33 16.77
CA PHE A 601 -0.96 3.26 15.77
C PHE A 601 -0.44 1.91 16.28
N VAL A 602 0.56 1.89 17.16
CA VAL A 602 1.03 0.64 17.79
C VAL A 602 -0.05 0.09 18.72
N LEU A 603 -0.61 0.94 19.59
CA LEU A 603 -1.64 0.54 20.54
C LEU A 603 -2.95 0.12 19.85
N GLU A 604 -3.32 0.76 18.74
CA GLU A 604 -4.50 0.43 17.93
C GLU A 604 -4.44 -1.01 17.39
N ALA A 605 -3.24 -1.49 17.06
CA ALA A 605 -3.03 -2.84 16.53
C ALA A 605 -3.06 -3.95 17.61
N ILE A 606 -2.78 -3.63 18.87
CA ILE A 606 -2.66 -4.65 19.94
C ILE A 606 -3.94 -5.46 20.15
N PRO A 607 -5.17 -4.88 20.22
CA PRO A 607 -6.39 -5.67 20.34
C PRO A 607 -6.54 -6.71 19.25
N HIS A 608 -6.18 -6.37 18.00
CA HIS A 608 -6.22 -7.29 16.88
C HIS A 608 -5.17 -8.40 17.03
N ALA A 609 -3.93 -8.06 17.39
CA ALA A 609 -2.89 -9.06 17.68
C ALA A 609 -3.33 -10.02 18.81
N VAL A 610 -3.89 -9.49 19.91
CA VAL A 610 -4.42 -10.31 21.01
C VAL A 610 -5.56 -11.23 20.53
N ALA A 611 -6.43 -10.76 19.63
CA ALA A 611 -7.50 -11.57 19.06
C ALA A 611 -7.00 -12.71 18.17
N LEU A 612 -5.80 -12.59 17.59
CA LEU A 612 -5.19 -13.61 16.73
C LEU A 612 -4.47 -14.73 17.50
N VAL A 613 -4.25 -14.58 18.81
CA VAL A 613 -3.67 -15.64 19.64
C VAL A 613 -4.57 -16.87 19.64
N ARG A 614 -3.98 -18.07 19.56
CA ARG A 614 -4.67 -19.36 19.56
C ARG A 614 -4.11 -20.29 20.63
N SER A 615 -5.00 -20.99 21.32
CA SER A 615 -4.69 -22.13 22.21
C SER A 615 -4.49 -23.43 21.41
N SER A 616 -4.13 -24.52 22.08
CA SER A 616 -3.91 -25.83 21.44
C SER A 616 -5.15 -26.36 20.70
N ASP A 617 -6.35 -25.98 21.14
CA ASP A 617 -7.64 -26.30 20.52
C ASP A 617 -8.00 -25.40 19.33
N LYS A 618 -7.09 -24.51 18.90
CA LYS A 618 -7.31 -23.47 17.88
C LYS A 618 -8.38 -22.44 18.25
N SER A 619 -8.79 -22.36 19.51
CA SER A 619 -9.66 -21.29 20.00
C SER A 619 -8.86 -20.10 20.52
N SER A 620 -9.49 -18.93 20.62
CA SER A 620 -8.89 -17.78 21.28
C SER A 620 -8.90 -17.97 22.80
N PRO A 621 -7.78 -17.75 23.51
CA PRO A 621 -7.74 -17.86 24.96
C PRO A 621 -8.78 -16.97 25.64
N ARG A 622 -9.43 -17.48 26.70
CA ARG A 622 -10.45 -16.72 27.44
C ARG A 622 -9.95 -15.35 27.91
N GLN A 623 -8.69 -15.28 28.36
CA GLN A 623 -8.06 -14.03 28.79
C GLN A 623 -7.98 -12.97 27.67
N ALA A 624 -7.76 -13.39 26.42
CA ALA A 624 -7.73 -12.49 25.27
C ALA A 624 -9.12 -11.89 25.01
N ILE A 625 -10.17 -12.72 25.08
CA ILE A 625 -11.56 -12.30 24.90
C ILE A 625 -12.00 -11.34 26.00
N GLU A 626 -11.69 -11.65 27.26
CA GLU A 626 -11.98 -10.78 28.41
C GLU A 626 -11.26 -9.44 28.31
N PHE A 627 -10.00 -9.44 27.85
CA PHE A 627 -9.24 -8.23 27.62
C PHE A 627 -9.90 -7.32 26.57
N ILE A 628 -10.24 -7.85 25.39
CA ILE A 628 -10.90 -7.06 24.33
C ILE A 628 -12.26 -6.52 24.82
N LEU A 629 -13.04 -7.34 25.53
CA LEU A 629 -14.30 -6.92 26.12
C LEU A 629 -14.09 -5.78 27.14
N GLN A 630 -13.04 -5.85 27.96
CA GLN A 630 -12.69 -4.80 28.92
C GLN A 630 -12.36 -3.48 28.20
N LEU A 631 -11.55 -3.53 27.15
CA LEU A 631 -11.19 -2.33 26.38
C LEU A 631 -12.42 -1.63 25.80
N LEU A 632 -13.31 -2.40 25.18
CA LEU A 632 -14.53 -1.83 24.63
C LEU A 632 -15.47 -1.29 25.70
N LYS A 633 -15.58 -1.97 26.85
CA LYS A 633 -16.50 -1.57 27.93
C LYS A 633 -16.11 -0.22 28.55
N TYR A 634 -14.81 0.04 28.69
CA TYR A 634 -14.27 1.21 29.39
C TYR A 634 -13.56 2.19 28.46
N ASN A 635 -13.86 2.19 27.15
CA ASN A 635 -13.40 3.25 26.26
C ASN A 635 -13.98 4.59 26.71
N ASP A 636 -13.08 5.55 26.98
CA ASP A 636 -13.41 6.91 27.37
C ASP A 636 -12.60 7.87 26.50
N ASN A 637 -13.29 8.66 25.68
CA ASN A 637 -12.66 9.67 24.83
C ASN A 637 -12.74 11.09 25.41
N ASN A 638 -13.18 11.24 26.65
CA ASN A 638 -13.22 12.54 27.31
C ASN A 638 -11.79 13.10 27.47
N GLY A 639 -11.60 14.36 27.07
CA GLY A 639 -10.30 15.03 27.12
C GLY A 639 -9.39 14.77 25.92
N ASN A 640 -9.72 13.81 25.04
CA ASN A 640 -9.02 13.62 23.77
C ASN A 640 -9.55 14.60 22.72
N VAL A 641 -8.65 15.27 22.00
CA VAL A 641 -9.04 16.20 20.92
C VAL A 641 -9.39 15.43 19.63
N TYR A 642 -8.80 14.25 19.46
CA TYR A 642 -8.94 13.42 18.27
C TYR A 642 -10.18 12.52 18.30
N SER A 643 -10.59 12.08 17.11
CA SER A 643 -11.67 11.11 16.92
C SER A 643 -11.19 9.71 17.29
N ASP A 644 -11.99 8.95 18.06
CA ASP A 644 -11.75 7.55 18.40
C ASP A 644 -12.53 6.55 17.52
N VAL A 645 -13.12 7.02 16.42
CA VAL A 645 -13.90 6.17 15.51
C VAL A 645 -13.07 5.02 14.92
N TYR A 646 -11.83 5.29 14.49
CA TYR A 646 -10.93 4.26 13.95
C TYR A 646 -10.43 3.32 15.05
N TRP A 647 -10.10 3.87 16.22
CA TRP A 647 -9.74 3.11 17.41
C TRP A 647 -10.84 2.11 17.83
N LEU A 648 -12.09 2.56 17.92
CA LEU A 648 -13.25 1.70 18.20
C LEU A 648 -13.47 0.69 17.07
N ALA A 649 -13.32 1.10 15.81
CA ALA A 649 -13.42 0.21 14.66
C ALA A 649 -12.38 -0.92 14.72
N ALA A 650 -11.13 -0.64 15.08
CA ALA A 650 -10.08 -1.63 15.26
C ALA A 650 -10.41 -2.64 16.37
N MET A 651 -10.94 -2.17 17.51
CA MET A 651 -11.40 -3.04 18.59
C MET A 651 -12.56 -3.94 18.16
N VAL A 652 -13.52 -3.41 17.39
CA VAL A 652 -14.64 -4.20 16.86
C VAL A 652 -14.16 -5.24 15.84
N GLN A 653 -13.23 -4.87 14.96
CA GLN A 653 -12.62 -5.80 14.02
C GLN A 653 -11.86 -6.92 14.73
N ALA A 654 -11.20 -6.62 15.86
CA ALA A 654 -10.57 -7.62 16.70
C ALA A 654 -11.58 -8.64 17.26
N ILE A 655 -12.80 -8.23 17.63
CA ILE A 655 -13.87 -9.19 17.99
C ILE A 655 -14.15 -10.13 16.81
N GLY A 656 -14.21 -9.56 15.60
CA GLY A 656 -14.37 -10.31 14.37
C GLY A 656 -13.23 -11.29 14.05
N GLU A 657 -12.12 -11.32 14.82
CA GLU A 657 -11.03 -12.30 14.72
C GLU A 657 -10.98 -13.35 15.83
N VAL A 658 -11.86 -13.23 16.83
CA VAL A 658 -11.96 -14.22 17.91
C VAL A 658 -12.53 -15.54 17.40
N GLU A 659 -11.86 -16.64 17.76
CA GLU A 659 -12.36 -18.01 17.58
C GLU A 659 -12.94 -18.52 18.89
N PHE A 660 -14.25 -18.79 18.92
CA PHE A 660 -14.95 -19.13 20.16
C PHE A 660 -14.84 -20.64 20.47
N GLY A 661 -14.00 -20.99 21.44
CA GLY A 661 -13.99 -22.31 22.08
C GLY A 661 -15.06 -22.46 23.16
N GLN A 662 -15.12 -23.63 23.80
CA GLN A 662 -16.09 -23.93 24.88
C GLN A 662 -16.04 -22.91 26.03
N GLN A 663 -14.84 -22.43 26.37
CA GLN A 663 -14.63 -21.49 27.48
C GLN A 663 -14.95 -20.03 27.12
N GLY A 664 -14.92 -19.69 25.83
CA GLY A 664 -15.12 -18.34 25.31
C GLY A 664 -16.55 -18.03 24.90
N ILE A 665 -17.35 -19.04 24.56
CA ILE A 665 -18.71 -18.85 24.03
C ILE A 665 -19.64 -18.11 25.01
N GLY A 666 -19.43 -18.25 26.32
CA GLY A 666 -20.21 -17.52 27.34
C GLY A 666 -20.05 -16.00 27.28
N LEU A 667 -18.97 -15.49 26.67
CA LEU A 667 -18.71 -14.06 26.50
C LEU A 667 -19.30 -13.48 25.21
N LEU A 668 -19.72 -14.33 24.26
CA LEU A 668 -20.25 -13.91 22.96
C LEU A 668 -21.45 -12.98 23.10
N SER A 669 -22.40 -13.29 23.99
CA SER A 669 -23.57 -12.43 24.23
C SER A 669 -23.17 -11.02 24.69
N SER A 670 -22.12 -10.91 25.51
CA SER A 670 -21.62 -9.61 26.00
C SER A 670 -20.95 -8.81 24.88
N LEU A 671 -20.22 -9.47 23.99
CA LEU A 671 -19.60 -8.85 22.81
C LEU A 671 -20.66 -8.36 21.82
N LEU A 672 -21.66 -9.20 21.49
CA LEU A 672 -22.75 -8.82 20.59
C LEU A 672 -23.55 -7.63 21.13
N LYS A 673 -23.86 -7.61 22.44
CA LYS A 673 -24.48 -6.45 23.10
C LYS A 673 -23.63 -5.18 22.97
N ARG A 674 -22.30 -5.31 22.92
CA ARG A 674 -21.42 -4.15 22.75
C ARG A 674 -21.41 -3.66 21.32
N ILE A 675 -21.37 -4.57 20.33
CA ILE A 675 -21.49 -4.24 18.91
C ILE A 675 -22.84 -3.54 18.63
N ASP A 676 -23.95 -4.07 19.15
CA ASP A 676 -25.28 -3.47 18.99
C ASP A 676 -25.33 -2.04 19.56
N ARG A 677 -24.76 -1.81 20.75
CA ARG A 677 -24.66 -0.45 21.32
C ARG A 677 -23.83 0.50 20.46
N LEU A 678 -22.75 0.02 19.84
CA LEU A 678 -21.91 0.83 18.96
C LEU A 678 -22.63 1.16 17.65
N LEU A 679 -23.38 0.21 17.08
CA LEU A 679 -24.25 0.46 15.91
C LEU A 679 -25.33 1.49 16.23
N GLN A 680 -25.99 1.38 17.38
CA GLN A 680 -26.96 2.38 17.83
C GLN A 680 -26.31 3.74 18.03
N PHE A 681 -25.14 3.78 18.68
CA PHE A 681 -24.38 5.01 18.89
C PHE A 681 -24.00 5.69 17.57
N ASP A 682 -23.42 4.97 16.61
CA ASP A 682 -23.02 5.51 15.31
C ASP A 682 -24.24 5.94 14.47
N ASN A 683 -25.41 5.32 14.67
CA ASN A 683 -26.65 5.76 14.04
C ASN A 683 -27.18 7.10 14.62
N PHE A 684 -26.94 7.37 15.91
CA PHE A 684 -27.31 8.65 16.55
C PHE A 684 -26.25 9.74 16.36
N MET A 685 -24.98 9.38 16.39
CA MET A 685 -23.83 10.27 16.23
C MET A 685 -22.87 9.69 15.18
N PRO A 686 -23.16 9.90 13.88
CA PRO A 686 -22.37 9.30 12.80
C PRO A 686 -20.90 9.73 12.85
N GLY A 687 -20.02 8.73 12.96
CA GLY A 687 -18.59 8.91 12.85
C GLY A 687 -18.13 9.19 11.42
N TYR A 688 -16.81 9.30 11.25
CA TYR A 688 -16.19 9.55 9.95
C TYR A 688 -16.56 8.45 8.94
N ASN A 689 -17.28 8.82 7.88
CA ASN A 689 -17.65 7.96 6.73
C ASN A 689 -18.24 6.59 7.11
N GLY A 690 -18.91 6.46 8.25
CA GLY A 690 -19.51 5.20 8.73
C GLY A 690 -18.50 4.08 9.01
N VAL A 691 -17.24 4.41 9.29
CA VAL A 691 -16.15 3.42 9.51
C VAL A 691 -16.47 2.45 10.65
N LEU A 692 -17.10 2.94 11.72
CA LEU A 692 -17.50 2.12 12.86
C LEU A 692 -18.62 1.16 12.48
N THR A 693 -19.68 1.64 11.81
CA THR A 693 -20.75 0.79 11.28
C THR A 693 -20.22 -0.28 10.31
N VAL A 694 -19.36 0.09 9.35
CA VAL A 694 -18.68 -0.85 8.43
C VAL A 694 -17.96 -1.96 9.20
N SER A 695 -17.24 -1.59 10.26
CA SER A 695 -16.49 -2.54 11.09
C SER A 695 -17.41 -3.46 11.91
N CYS A 696 -18.53 -2.93 12.41
CA CYS A 696 -19.55 -3.72 13.09
C CYS A 696 -20.19 -4.76 12.16
N ILE A 697 -20.57 -4.37 10.94
CA ILE A 697 -21.17 -5.28 9.95
C ILE A 697 -20.18 -6.41 9.60
N ARG A 698 -18.91 -6.08 9.32
CA ARG A 698 -17.86 -7.08 9.08
C ARG A 698 -17.67 -8.04 10.25
N ALA A 699 -17.59 -7.51 11.46
CA ALA A 699 -17.40 -8.33 12.65
C ALA A 699 -18.59 -9.28 12.86
N LEU A 700 -19.83 -8.81 12.69
CA LEU A 700 -21.02 -9.64 12.79
C LEU A 700 -21.02 -10.78 11.77
N ALA A 701 -20.65 -10.51 10.52
CA ALA A 701 -20.58 -11.53 9.48
C ALA A 701 -19.50 -12.59 9.77
N ARG A 702 -18.29 -12.17 10.14
CA ARG A 702 -17.21 -13.10 10.49
C ARG A 702 -17.54 -13.97 11.71
N ILE A 703 -18.17 -13.38 12.72
CA ILE A 703 -18.69 -14.13 13.86
C ILE A 703 -19.71 -15.16 13.38
N ALA A 704 -20.68 -14.75 12.54
CA ALA A 704 -21.71 -15.63 12.02
C ALA A 704 -21.14 -16.81 11.21
N GLU A 705 -20.12 -16.59 10.39
CA GLU A 705 -19.42 -17.64 9.66
C GLU A 705 -18.78 -18.67 10.61
N ARG A 706 -18.14 -18.21 11.69
CA ARG A 706 -17.47 -19.07 12.67
C ARG A 706 -18.42 -19.88 13.55
N VAL A 707 -19.59 -19.33 13.89
CA VAL A 707 -20.64 -20.03 14.65
C VAL A 707 -21.79 -20.52 13.75
N SER A 708 -21.53 -20.68 12.44
CA SER A 708 -22.52 -21.10 11.44
C SER A 708 -23.17 -22.46 11.74
N SER A 709 -22.47 -23.36 12.44
CA SER A 709 -23.02 -24.63 12.91
C SER A 709 -24.16 -24.46 13.93
N SER A 710 -24.25 -23.30 14.57
CA SER A 710 -25.15 -23.00 15.69
C SER A 710 -26.18 -21.89 15.36
N ILE A 711 -26.03 -21.17 14.25
CA ILE A 711 -26.87 -20.01 13.89
C ILE A 711 -27.33 -20.11 12.44
N CYS A 712 -28.61 -19.82 12.20
CA CYS A 712 -29.16 -19.66 10.86
C CYS A 712 -28.66 -18.35 10.22
N LEU A 713 -27.89 -18.45 9.14
CA LEU A 713 -27.29 -17.31 8.43
C LEU A 713 -28.35 -16.36 7.84
N ASP A 714 -29.56 -16.84 7.51
CA ASP A 714 -30.64 -16.00 6.99
C ASP A 714 -31.01 -14.85 7.94
N ARG A 715 -30.99 -15.09 9.26
CA ARG A 715 -31.25 -14.05 10.26
C ARG A 715 -30.17 -12.97 10.29
N ILE A 716 -28.93 -13.33 9.99
CA ILE A 716 -27.82 -12.37 9.89
C ILE A 716 -27.96 -11.55 8.61
N CYS A 717 -28.35 -12.18 7.51
CA CYS A 717 -28.68 -11.48 6.28
C CYS A 717 -29.83 -10.46 6.48
N GLU A 718 -30.87 -10.83 7.22
CA GLU A 718 -31.97 -9.92 7.60
C GLU A 718 -31.50 -8.76 8.48
N LEU A 719 -30.54 -8.99 9.38
CA LEU A 719 -29.94 -7.94 10.21
C LEU A 719 -29.11 -6.94 9.39
N ILE A 720 -28.41 -7.42 8.35
CA ILE A 720 -27.48 -6.62 7.55
C ILE A 720 -28.20 -5.90 6.40
N ALA A 721 -29.27 -6.48 5.85
CA ALA A 721 -30.01 -5.92 4.71
C ALA A 721 -30.43 -4.44 4.87
N PRO A 722 -30.89 -3.96 6.05
CA PRO A 722 -31.22 -2.56 6.26
C PRO A 722 -30.05 -1.59 6.02
N PHE A 723 -28.80 -2.02 6.15
CA PHE A 723 -27.64 -1.14 5.93
C PHE A 723 -27.37 -0.83 4.44
N ARG A 724 -28.12 -1.44 3.52
CA ARG A 724 -28.09 -1.13 2.08
C ARG A 724 -29.00 0.04 1.69
N SER A 725 -29.85 0.52 2.59
CA SER A 725 -30.81 1.58 2.28
C SER A 725 -30.12 2.91 1.93
N MET A 726 -30.70 3.69 1.01
CA MET A 726 -30.10 4.93 0.47
C MET A 726 -29.90 6.05 1.50
N ASP A 727 -30.47 5.93 2.71
CA ASP A 727 -30.21 6.86 3.83
C ASP A 727 -28.87 6.59 4.53
N LYS A 728 -28.20 5.47 4.23
CA LYS A 728 -26.89 5.13 4.81
C LYS A 728 -25.73 5.68 3.97
N PRO A 729 -24.59 6.01 4.60
CA PRO A 729 -23.39 6.41 3.88
C PRO A 729 -22.99 5.37 2.84
N TRP A 730 -22.53 5.82 1.67
CA TRP A 730 -22.12 4.93 0.56
C TRP A 730 -21.24 3.77 1.01
N LYS A 731 -20.16 4.03 1.79
CA LYS A 731 -19.27 2.96 2.29
C LYS A 731 -19.98 1.88 3.09
N VAL A 732 -21.00 2.24 3.88
CA VAL A 732 -21.81 1.29 4.65
C VAL A 732 -22.66 0.43 3.70
N ARG A 733 -23.25 1.04 2.67
CA ARG A 733 -24.08 0.33 1.67
C ARG A 733 -23.25 -0.64 0.83
N ILE A 734 -22.06 -0.22 0.40
CA ILE A 734 -21.09 -1.06 -0.31
C ILE A 734 -20.67 -2.24 0.56
N GLU A 735 -20.31 -1.98 1.82
CA GLU A 735 -19.88 -3.04 2.72
C GLU A 735 -21.00 -4.03 3.02
N ALA A 736 -22.21 -3.55 3.30
CA ALA A 736 -23.36 -4.41 3.53
C ALA A 736 -23.66 -5.28 2.31
N SER A 737 -23.59 -4.71 1.11
CA SER A 737 -23.76 -5.47 -0.14
C SER A 737 -22.67 -6.53 -0.32
N ARG A 738 -21.40 -6.18 -0.07
CA ARG A 738 -20.28 -7.13 -0.12
C ARG A 738 -20.47 -8.29 0.86
N VAL A 739 -20.76 -7.97 2.12
CA VAL A 739 -20.93 -8.97 3.17
C VAL A 739 -22.10 -9.92 2.89
N LEU A 740 -23.22 -9.40 2.36
CA LEU A 740 -24.35 -10.26 1.96
C LEU A 740 -23.97 -11.18 0.78
N LEU A 741 -23.15 -10.71 -0.16
CA LEU A 741 -22.63 -11.53 -1.26
C LEU A 741 -21.67 -12.61 -0.74
N ASP A 742 -20.79 -12.27 0.20
CA ASP A 742 -19.85 -13.22 0.81
C ASP A 742 -20.61 -14.32 1.59
N LEU A 743 -21.64 -13.94 2.36
CA LEU A 743 -22.50 -14.88 3.07
C LEU A 743 -23.31 -15.77 2.11
N GLU A 744 -23.86 -15.20 1.03
CA GLU A 744 -24.60 -15.96 0.01
C GLU A 744 -23.66 -16.93 -0.73
N LEU A 745 -22.43 -16.50 -1.04
CA LEU A 745 -21.39 -17.34 -1.63
C LEU A 745 -21.03 -18.51 -0.72
N HIS A 746 -20.84 -18.24 0.58
CA HIS A 746 -20.49 -19.26 1.57
C HIS A 746 -21.63 -20.27 1.77
N HIS A 747 -22.89 -19.81 1.77
CA HIS A 747 -24.04 -20.65 2.10
C HIS A 747 -24.64 -21.38 0.89
N LYS A 748 -24.78 -20.69 -0.25
CA LYS A 748 -25.50 -21.17 -1.45
C LYS A 748 -24.62 -21.32 -2.69
N GLY A 749 -23.35 -20.94 -2.61
CA GLY A 749 -22.38 -21.09 -3.69
C GLY A 749 -22.35 -19.94 -4.70
N LEU A 750 -21.49 -20.09 -5.70
CA LEU A 750 -21.13 -19.01 -6.62
C LEU A 750 -22.30 -18.50 -7.48
N ASP A 751 -23.13 -19.39 -8.01
CA ASP A 751 -24.23 -19.01 -8.90
C ASP A 751 -25.26 -18.11 -8.19
N ALA A 752 -25.58 -18.44 -6.93
CA ALA A 752 -26.50 -17.64 -6.11
C ALA A 752 -25.91 -16.26 -5.82
N ALA A 753 -24.63 -16.18 -5.45
CA ALA A 753 -23.93 -14.92 -5.22
C ALA A 753 -23.88 -14.05 -6.49
N LEU A 754 -23.64 -14.65 -7.66
CA LEU A 754 -23.64 -13.93 -8.95
C LEU A 754 -25.03 -13.38 -9.30
N LEU A 755 -26.10 -14.17 -9.12
CA LEU A 755 -27.47 -13.69 -9.32
C LEU A 755 -27.82 -12.54 -8.37
N LEU A 756 -27.39 -12.63 -7.11
CA LEU A 756 -27.58 -11.58 -6.12
C LEU A 756 -26.79 -10.31 -6.51
N PHE A 757 -25.56 -10.47 -6.98
CA PHE A 757 -24.74 -9.36 -7.46
C PHE A 757 -25.38 -8.63 -8.64
N LEU A 758 -25.86 -9.37 -9.65
CA LEU A 758 -26.57 -8.80 -10.79
C LEU A 758 -27.78 -7.97 -10.33
N LYS A 759 -28.59 -8.53 -9.43
CA LYS A 759 -29.72 -7.81 -8.83
C LYS A 759 -29.26 -6.51 -8.14
N TYR A 760 -28.18 -6.55 -7.38
CA TYR A 760 -27.65 -5.36 -6.70
C TYR A 760 -27.19 -4.28 -7.69
N THR A 761 -26.52 -4.66 -8.79
CA THR A 761 -26.08 -3.71 -9.83
C THR A 761 -27.23 -3.04 -10.60
N ASP A 762 -28.42 -3.63 -10.59
CA ASP A 762 -29.65 -3.05 -11.12
C ASP A 762 -30.34 -2.12 -10.11
N GLU A 763 -30.35 -2.50 -8.83
CA GLU A 763 -30.89 -1.69 -7.73
C GLU A 763 -30.07 -0.42 -7.47
N GLU A 764 -28.75 -0.53 -7.49
CA GLU A 764 -27.83 0.55 -7.12
C GLU A 764 -26.76 0.77 -8.20
N ARG A 765 -26.91 1.86 -8.95
CA ARG A 765 -25.98 2.20 -10.05
C ARG A 765 -24.58 2.55 -9.58
N SER A 766 -24.40 3.01 -8.34
CA SER A 766 -23.08 3.28 -7.75
C SER A 766 -22.23 2.02 -7.56
N LEU A 767 -22.81 0.82 -7.71
CA LEU A 767 -22.07 -0.47 -7.72
C LEU A 767 -21.45 -0.81 -9.08
N ARG A 768 -21.65 0.01 -10.13
CA ARG A 768 -21.22 -0.29 -11.50
C ARG A 768 -19.79 0.15 -11.85
N GLY A 769 -19.09 0.81 -10.91
CA GLY A 769 -17.68 1.20 -11.02
C GLY A 769 -16.83 0.35 -10.10
#